data_AF-A0A3B5AEN8-F1
#
_entry.id   AF-A0A3B5AEN8-F1
#
_cell.length_a   1.000
_cell.length_b   1.000
_cell.length_c   1.000
_cell.angle_alpha   90.00
_cell.angle_beta   90.00
_cell.angle_gamma   90.00
#
_symmetry.space_group_name_H-M   'P 1'
#
loop_
_entity.id
_entity.type
_entity.pdbx_description
1 polymer ?
#
loop_
_entity_poly.entity_id
_entity_poly.type
_entity_poly.pdbx_seq_one_letter_code
_entity_poly.pdbx_strand_id
1 'polypeptide(L)'
;MAETVTSAQRGRLDFSPVRRHDSNKENDVPVLSLIQFSKAPFVTFGTVKLGTSRSAVLRIENPTVDTDAEVTVEKIPSSKGFSVDYNTFTIQPESSFSLTVTWTPTEEGGIRELITFNANGVLKHQAVLLGRAEAPKKKKKSLWDTIKSKREGEKVTAPIIQHGYRAFVAGKEMRKAYLQKKAACVTLQAGFRGMRVRTELKKKHQAATVIQSFVRMFLCRKRYFLLQSAAIIIQSQYRALLLCREQRNEFRKLKQATTKIQAVFRGFRVRKDLNKRRNAARTIQAQFRMQRMRAAYLATKRAAVIIQRRYRAKMLMDQQMQTYRTMKCAAVVVQAAYRGHEARRKIAELHRAATVIQRAFLTTRDRKQFRAIKAAALACQQRYRAVILARKDRQDYLSKRSAVICLQAAYRGYEVRKQLRIEHMAAVTIQSHFRKHQQRTNYKKLRWASSVLQARYRANKKMRAEVHALRAKRNAAVVLQAAFRGMKSRRIIKLKHEAASVIQRAYRAHCQHRRYITLKSSVLNVQRRYRANAATKKQRKQYEQIRKAAVILQAAFRGQQVRKEVRKEVSHRHQAATMIQSAFRKHREQVKFQAMRQSAIIIQRHCRSCTLAAIRGWCVRRDISRQNRAAVVIQSCWRGSVQRRIFQKKKEAAVKLQRRVRAVQLGREERSNYTQMRQAAVTLQKHCRAWIARRQVLEAARAERRLRFTSAVFHHLSAIKIQRALRAHWALESAKRQIHSVITIQVQRQRDHIVIYYWLARRHNAASVIQQAVRKFLLLRRQKRVQRGFVKAQALWRGHRSRRLNDNPKIVKLRHHLRQVSAGVREEDKLCNKTSSALDYLLRYKHFSYILEALKNLETATRLSPECCERLVESGATNVIFTLIRCCNRSVPCMDVITFSIQILLNLSKYHKTIEAVFSVENSVETLLDLLQRYREKAGDKVAEKGGSIFTKACFLVALLLQDKHRAQEVMKLPKVLDRIRSIYRLTARKHKMDAERTIVKQKMNASINGSFFVSATPRKSRPAFAPDWVLRKDKLKDIVDPLRAIQMVAETLSIVL
;
A
#
# COMPACT_ATOMS: atom_id res chain seq x y z
N MET A 1 53.99 52.21 -25.91
CA MET A 1 53.15 52.06 -27.12
C MET A 1 51.84 51.40 -26.72
N ALA A 2 50.70 51.95 -27.16
CA ALA A 2 49.32 51.43 -27.14
C ALA A 2 48.81 50.73 -25.85
N GLU A 3 47.99 51.36 -25.00
CA GLU A 3 46.55 51.73 -25.18
C GLU A 3 45.58 50.57 -24.85
N THR A 4 44.92 50.60 -23.67
CA THR A 4 43.60 51.20 -23.34
C THR A 4 42.41 50.37 -23.88
N VAL A 5 41.54 49.75 -23.05
CA VAL A 5 40.58 50.24 -22.02
C VAL A 5 39.16 50.47 -22.61
N THR A 6 38.14 50.06 -21.85
CA THR A 6 36.68 50.36 -21.99
C THR A 6 35.93 49.83 -23.23
N SER A 7 34.58 49.84 -23.29
CA SER A 7 33.51 49.49 -22.30
C SER A 7 32.12 49.61 -22.96
N ALA A 8 31.10 48.96 -22.38
CA ALA A 8 29.69 49.45 -22.36
C ALA A 8 28.96 49.65 -23.72
N GLN A 9 27.64 49.88 -23.83
CA GLN A 9 26.55 49.87 -22.86
C GLN A 9 25.19 49.47 -23.50
N ARG A 10 24.29 48.96 -22.64
CA ARG A 10 22.82 48.81 -22.76
C ARG A 10 22.07 49.40 -23.98
N GLY A 11 21.21 48.58 -24.58
CA GLY A 11 20.04 49.00 -25.38
C GLY A 11 18.80 48.16 -25.06
N ARG A 12 17.67 48.81 -24.73
CA ARG A 12 16.42 48.21 -24.22
C ARG A 12 15.35 48.26 -25.32
N LEU A 13 14.82 47.13 -25.80
CA LEU A 13 13.66 47.06 -26.71
C LEU A 13 12.82 45.82 -26.33
N ASP A 14 11.60 45.96 -25.82
CA ASP A 14 10.33 46.26 -26.49
C ASP A 14 9.87 45.20 -27.53
N PHE A 15 8.82 44.46 -27.15
CA PHE A 15 8.13 43.51 -28.01
C PHE A 15 7.00 44.20 -28.79
N SER A 16 7.25 44.49 -30.07
CA SER A 16 6.20 44.71 -31.06
C SER A 16 6.41 43.77 -32.25
N PRO A 17 5.35 43.14 -32.81
CA PRO A 17 5.49 42.18 -33.89
C PRO A 17 5.76 42.91 -35.22
N VAL A 18 7.01 42.90 -35.65
CA VAL A 18 7.44 43.39 -36.96
C VAL A 18 6.79 42.55 -38.07
N ARG A 19 6.07 43.21 -38.99
CA ARG A 19 5.75 42.63 -40.29
C ARG A 19 7.06 42.42 -41.06
N ARG A 20 7.41 41.19 -41.42
CA ARG A 20 8.40 40.93 -42.46
C ARG A 20 7.70 40.72 -43.80
N HIS A 21 8.19 41.44 -44.81
CA HIS A 21 8.02 41.05 -46.20
C HIS A 21 8.85 39.79 -46.45
N ASP A 22 8.22 38.72 -46.93
CA ASP A 22 8.89 37.58 -47.58
C ASP A 22 8.57 37.70 -49.08
N SER A 23 9.42 38.39 -49.84
CA SER A 23 9.50 38.25 -51.30
C SER A 23 10.44 37.09 -51.64
N ASN A 24 10.04 36.23 -52.60
CA ASN A 24 10.72 35.01 -53.09
C ASN A 24 10.29 33.68 -52.45
N LYS A 25 9.07 33.21 -52.73
CA LYS A 25 8.61 31.81 -52.49
C LYS A 25 7.64 31.28 -53.57
N GLU A 26 7.92 31.53 -54.85
CA GLU A 26 7.16 30.91 -55.95
C GLU A 26 7.84 29.70 -56.61
N ASN A 27 9.10 29.39 -56.27
CA ASN A 27 9.89 28.33 -56.94
C ASN A 27 10.33 27.17 -56.01
N ASP A 28 9.87 27.12 -54.76
CA ASP A 28 10.19 26.00 -53.84
C ASP A 28 9.18 24.86 -54.08
N VAL A 29 9.63 23.73 -54.65
CA VAL A 29 8.78 22.56 -54.91
C VAL A 29 8.28 22.02 -53.56
N PRO A 30 6.97 21.86 -53.32
CA PRO A 30 6.47 21.37 -52.05
C PRO A 30 6.96 19.94 -51.78
N VAL A 31 7.52 19.72 -50.59
CA VAL A 31 8.07 18.43 -50.16
C VAL A 31 7.22 17.79 -49.06
N LEU A 32 6.86 16.52 -49.23
CA LEU A 32 6.23 15.67 -48.24
C LEU A 32 7.20 14.56 -47.80
N SER A 33 7.72 14.66 -46.57
CA SER A 33 8.61 13.63 -46.02
C SER A 33 7.82 12.54 -45.28
N LEU A 34 8.11 11.27 -45.55
CA LEU A 34 7.40 10.09 -45.00
C LEU A 34 7.82 9.74 -43.57
N ILE A 35 7.86 10.73 -42.68
CA ILE A 35 8.16 10.56 -41.25
C ILE A 35 6.91 10.74 -40.40
N GLN A 36 6.83 10.03 -39.27
CA GLN A 36 5.71 10.14 -38.34
C GLN A 36 5.55 11.59 -37.85
N PHE A 37 4.35 12.16 -38.02
CA PHE A 37 4.00 13.55 -37.72
C PHE A 37 4.65 14.63 -38.61
N SER A 38 5.04 14.31 -39.85
CA SER A 38 5.49 15.32 -40.82
C SER A 38 4.41 16.39 -41.11
N LYS A 39 4.86 17.61 -41.38
CA LYS A 39 3.98 18.75 -41.65
C LYS A 39 3.46 18.67 -43.10
N ALA A 40 2.14 18.69 -43.27
CA ALA A 40 1.51 18.73 -44.59
C ALA A 40 1.98 19.95 -45.41
N PRO A 41 2.58 19.76 -46.61
CA PRO A 41 2.96 20.86 -47.49
C PRO A 41 1.74 21.45 -48.20
N PHE A 42 1.91 22.64 -48.78
CA PHE A 42 0.89 23.32 -49.57
C PHE A 42 1.26 23.27 -51.06
N VAL A 43 0.38 22.72 -51.88
CA VAL A 43 0.49 22.72 -53.35
C VAL A 43 -0.45 23.79 -53.90
N THR A 44 0.09 24.81 -54.54
CA THR A 44 -0.65 26.01 -54.97
C THR A 44 -0.75 26.11 -56.49
N PHE A 45 -1.98 26.13 -57.02
CA PHE A 45 -2.28 26.27 -58.45
C PHE A 45 -2.53 27.72 -58.88
N GLY A 46 -2.45 28.68 -57.97
CA GLY A 46 -2.71 30.10 -58.25
C GLY A 46 -4.13 30.35 -58.79
N THR A 47 -4.27 31.33 -59.68
CA THR A 47 -5.52 31.60 -60.41
C THR A 47 -5.56 30.82 -61.73
N VAL A 48 -6.65 30.10 -61.98
CA VAL A 48 -6.92 29.28 -63.17
C VAL A 48 -8.26 29.73 -63.77
N LYS A 49 -8.40 29.73 -65.10
CA LYS A 49 -9.68 30.08 -65.75
C LYS A 49 -10.61 28.86 -65.75
N LEU A 50 -11.90 29.07 -65.55
CA LEU A 50 -12.88 27.98 -65.65
C LEU A 50 -12.77 27.27 -67.01
N GLY A 51 -12.71 25.93 -66.98
CA GLY A 51 -12.50 25.09 -68.17
C GLY A 51 -11.05 24.92 -68.65
N THR A 52 -10.04 25.43 -67.90
CA THR A 52 -8.61 25.19 -68.20
C THR A 52 -7.94 24.38 -67.09
N SER A 53 -6.94 23.56 -67.43
CA SER A 53 -6.21 22.71 -66.47
C SER A 53 -4.86 23.29 -66.10
N ARG A 54 -4.40 23.10 -64.86
CA ARG A 54 -3.03 23.43 -64.43
C ARG A 54 -2.44 22.33 -63.55
N SER A 55 -1.19 21.97 -63.81
CA SER A 55 -0.45 20.95 -63.05
C SER A 55 0.59 21.57 -62.12
N ALA A 56 0.90 20.89 -61.02
CA ALA A 56 1.92 21.24 -60.04
C ALA A 56 2.56 19.97 -59.46
N VAL A 57 3.87 19.99 -59.23
CA VAL A 57 4.64 18.84 -58.74
C VAL A 57 4.72 18.85 -57.21
N LEU A 58 4.53 17.69 -56.59
CA LEU A 58 4.72 17.41 -55.17
C LEU A 58 5.84 16.36 -55.02
N ARG A 59 6.95 16.71 -54.39
CA ARG A 59 8.04 15.76 -54.13
C ARG A 59 7.78 15.00 -52.84
N ILE A 60 7.84 13.67 -52.89
CA ILE A 60 7.61 12.77 -51.75
C ILE A 60 8.93 12.07 -51.44
N GLU A 61 9.39 12.16 -50.20
CA GLU A 61 10.72 11.68 -49.78
C GLU A 61 10.61 10.54 -48.76
N ASN A 62 11.37 9.46 -48.97
CA ASN A 62 11.54 8.37 -48.00
C ASN A 62 12.90 8.53 -47.28
N PRO A 63 12.96 9.13 -46.08
CA PRO A 63 14.20 9.30 -45.34
C PRO A 63 14.55 8.11 -44.43
N THR A 64 13.96 6.93 -44.65
CA THR A 64 14.37 5.71 -43.93
C THR A 64 15.54 5.05 -44.66
N VAL A 65 16.46 4.45 -43.90
CA VAL A 65 17.76 3.95 -44.40
C VAL A 65 17.67 2.50 -44.92
N ASP A 66 16.76 1.70 -44.36
CA ASP A 66 16.77 0.24 -44.51
C ASP A 66 15.46 -0.33 -45.12
N THR A 67 14.55 0.49 -45.64
CA THR A 67 13.22 -0.01 -46.08
C THR A 67 12.58 0.81 -47.20
N ASP A 68 12.10 0.11 -48.22
CA ASP A 68 11.25 0.67 -49.27
C ASP A 68 9.92 1.19 -48.71
N ALA A 69 9.42 2.28 -49.28
CA ALA A 69 8.11 2.83 -49.00
C ALA A 69 7.18 2.61 -50.21
N GLU A 70 6.29 1.64 -50.13
CA GLU A 70 5.15 1.48 -51.03
C GLU A 70 4.09 2.52 -50.65
N VAL A 71 3.85 3.49 -51.52
CA VAL A 71 2.95 4.63 -51.29
C VAL A 71 1.73 4.51 -52.20
N THR A 72 0.55 4.55 -51.60
CA THR A 72 -0.74 4.54 -52.30
C THR A 72 -1.50 5.84 -52.07
N VAL A 73 -2.13 6.39 -53.11
CA VAL A 73 -2.99 7.58 -53.00
C VAL A 73 -4.38 7.13 -52.53
N GLU A 74 -4.59 7.10 -51.21
CA GLU A 74 -5.82 6.59 -50.60
C GLU A 74 -7.05 7.47 -50.92
N LYS A 75 -6.88 8.79 -51.05
CA LYS A 75 -8.00 9.70 -51.33
C LYS A 75 -7.58 10.97 -52.06
N ILE A 76 -8.22 11.23 -53.21
CA ILE A 76 -8.11 12.44 -54.01
C ILE A 76 -9.52 13.05 -54.29
N PRO A 77 -9.70 14.39 -54.28
CA PRO A 77 -11.01 15.03 -54.52
C PRO A 77 -11.36 15.19 -56.01
N SER A 78 -11.45 14.09 -56.76
CA SER A 78 -11.70 14.15 -58.22
C SER A 78 -13.04 14.80 -58.61
N SER A 79 -14.05 14.73 -57.74
CA SER A 79 -15.33 15.46 -57.90
C SER A 79 -15.20 16.99 -57.85
N LYS A 80 -14.03 17.52 -57.49
CA LYS A 80 -13.67 18.95 -57.56
C LYS A 80 -12.55 19.24 -58.58
N GLY A 81 -12.33 18.31 -59.52
CA GLY A 81 -11.43 18.48 -60.66
C GLY A 81 -9.96 18.20 -60.37
N PHE A 82 -9.62 17.44 -59.33
CA PHE A 82 -8.23 17.04 -59.05
C PHE A 82 -7.91 15.63 -59.54
N SER A 83 -6.77 15.48 -60.21
CA SER A 83 -6.19 14.19 -60.65
C SER A 83 -4.70 14.12 -60.33
N VAL A 84 -4.13 12.92 -60.38
CA VAL A 84 -2.68 12.64 -60.26
C VAL A 84 -2.24 11.73 -61.40
N ASP A 85 -0.94 11.76 -61.71
CA ASP A 85 -0.28 10.89 -62.69
C ASP A 85 -0.08 9.44 -62.20
N TYR A 86 0.21 9.24 -60.91
CA TYR A 86 0.39 7.91 -60.31
C TYR A 86 -0.46 7.69 -59.05
N ASN A 87 -1.18 6.56 -58.99
CA ASN A 87 -1.97 6.17 -57.81
C ASN A 87 -1.21 5.27 -56.83
N THR A 88 -0.16 4.58 -57.28
CA THR A 88 0.69 3.69 -56.46
C THR A 88 2.11 3.70 -57.01
N PHE A 89 3.10 3.81 -56.13
CA PHE A 89 4.53 3.85 -56.50
C PHE A 89 5.40 3.48 -55.27
N THR A 90 6.61 2.99 -55.53
CA THR A 90 7.56 2.56 -54.49
C THR A 90 8.76 3.49 -54.44
N ILE A 91 9.13 3.96 -53.26
CA ILE A 91 10.27 4.87 -53.02
C ILE A 91 11.37 4.11 -52.25
N GLN A 92 12.55 4.00 -52.86
CA GLN A 92 13.74 3.41 -52.25
C GLN A 92 14.23 4.21 -51.02
N PRO A 93 15.01 3.60 -50.10
CA PRO A 93 15.68 4.30 -49.02
C PRO A 93 16.43 5.56 -49.45
N GLU A 94 16.37 6.61 -48.62
CA GLU A 94 16.97 7.93 -48.84
C GLU A 94 16.65 8.63 -50.18
N SER A 95 15.63 8.15 -50.92
CA SER A 95 15.26 8.66 -52.26
C SER A 95 13.95 9.46 -52.27
N SER A 96 13.63 10.05 -53.43
CA SER A 96 12.45 10.89 -53.61
C SER A 96 11.71 10.60 -54.92
N PHE A 97 10.38 10.64 -54.88
CA PHE A 97 9.49 10.50 -56.04
C PHE A 97 8.74 11.81 -56.29
N SER A 98 8.59 12.21 -57.55
CA SER A 98 7.89 13.44 -57.95
C SER A 98 6.51 13.10 -58.50
N LEU A 99 5.46 13.47 -57.78
CA LEU A 99 4.06 13.23 -58.15
C LEU A 99 3.46 14.49 -58.77
N THR A 100 2.86 14.39 -59.95
CA THR A 100 2.20 15.52 -60.63
C THR A 100 0.72 15.55 -60.28
N VAL A 101 0.30 16.59 -59.56
CA VAL A 101 -1.11 16.85 -59.26
C VAL A 101 -1.66 17.83 -60.30
N THR A 102 -2.79 17.52 -60.93
CA THR A 102 -3.46 18.41 -61.91
C THR A 102 -4.81 18.88 -61.37
N TRP A 103 -5.15 20.14 -61.63
CA TRP A 103 -6.43 20.74 -61.25
C TRP A 103 -7.14 21.39 -62.45
N THR A 104 -8.41 21.06 -62.62
CA THR A 104 -9.33 21.60 -63.64
C THR A 104 -10.60 22.12 -62.95
N PRO A 105 -10.72 23.42 -62.63
CA PRO A 105 -11.85 23.96 -61.89
C PRO A 105 -13.17 23.86 -62.65
N THR A 106 -14.19 23.30 -61.98
CA THR A 106 -15.57 23.19 -62.45
C THR A 106 -16.52 24.25 -61.87
N GLU A 107 -16.13 24.94 -60.80
CA GLU A 107 -16.93 25.94 -60.07
C GLU A 107 -16.10 27.22 -59.83
N GLU A 108 -16.74 28.41 -59.90
CA GLU A 108 -16.05 29.69 -59.64
C GLU A 108 -15.78 29.90 -58.14
N GLY A 109 -14.57 30.34 -57.77
CA GLY A 109 -14.22 30.63 -56.38
C GLY A 109 -12.84 30.11 -55.94
N GLY A 110 -12.54 30.22 -54.65
CA GLY A 110 -11.32 29.69 -54.05
C GLY A 110 -11.56 28.30 -53.47
N ILE A 111 -10.68 27.34 -53.78
CA ILE A 111 -10.75 25.97 -53.28
C ILE A 111 -9.61 25.65 -52.31
N ARG A 112 -9.91 24.82 -51.31
CA ARG A 112 -8.93 24.24 -50.39
C ARG A 112 -9.34 22.82 -50.05
N GLU A 113 -8.53 21.86 -50.45
CA GLU A 113 -8.78 20.43 -50.24
C GLU A 113 -7.55 19.68 -49.72
N LEU A 114 -7.70 18.40 -49.41
CA LEU A 114 -6.64 17.51 -48.94
C LEU A 114 -6.51 16.28 -49.84
N ILE A 115 -5.28 15.95 -50.23
CA ILE A 115 -4.91 14.63 -50.77
C ILE A 115 -4.30 13.79 -49.64
N THR A 116 -4.65 12.50 -49.56
CA THR A 116 -4.19 11.57 -48.51
C THR A 116 -3.43 10.40 -49.12
N PHE A 117 -2.26 10.11 -48.56
CA PHE A 117 -1.37 9.03 -48.95
C PHE A 117 -1.28 8.00 -47.83
N ASN A 118 -1.19 6.71 -48.17
CA ASN A 118 -0.92 5.63 -47.23
C ASN A 118 0.42 4.97 -47.60
N ALA A 119 1.40 5.05 -46.69
CA ALA A 119 2.72 4.43 -46.84
C ALA A 119 2.78 3.11 -46.06
N ASN A 120 3.23 2.04 -46.72
CA ASN A 120 3.39 0.68 -46.18
C ASN A 120 2.12 0.18 -45.44
N GLY A 121 0.94 0.54 -45.93
CA GLY A 121 -0.37 0.12 -45.42
C GLY A 121 -0.79 0.68 -44.05
N VAL A 122 0.07 1.41 -43.34
CA VAL A 122 -0.11 1.75 -41.91
C VAL A 122 -0.09 3.26 -41.63
N LEU A 123 0.59 4.07 -42.44
CA LEU A 123 0.87 5.48 -42.14
C LEU A 123 0.18 6.44 -43.12
N LYS A 124 -0.77 7.24 -42.60
CA LYS A 124 -1.52 8.24 -43.36
C LYS A 124 -0.82 9.61 -43.36
N HIS A 125 -0.33 10.03 -44.53
CA HIS A 125 0.25 11.35 -44.78
C HIS A 125 -0.71 12.23 -45.59
N GLN A 126 -0.54 13.56 -45.55
CA GLN A 126 -1.46 14.51 -46.19
C GLN A 126 -0.71 15.69 -46.82
N ALA A 127 -1.25 16.21 -47.93
CA ALA A 127 -0.85 17.50 -48.51
C ALA A 127 -2.10 18.36 -48.79
N VAL A 128 -1.94 19.70 -48.74
CA VAL A 128 -3.02 20.67 -48.89
C VAL A 128 -3.02 21.25 -50.30
N LEU A 129 -4.12 21.11 -51.02
CA LEU A 129 -4.30 21.65 -52.36
C LEU A 129 -5.02 23.01 -52.30
N LEU A 130 -4.50 24.03 -53.00
CA LEU A 130 -5.01 25.41 -52.98
C LEU A 130 -5.08 26.02 -54.38
N GLY A 131 -6.21 26.63 -54.75
CA GLY A 131 -6.36 27.32 -56.05
C GLY A 131 -7.54 28.28 -56.09
N ARG A 132 -7.63 29.10 -57.14
CA ARG A 132 -8.75 30.02 -57.41
C ARG A 132 -9.20 29.94 -58.86
N ALA A 133 -10.51 29.84 -59.08
CA ALA A 133 -11.15 29.86 -60.39
C ALA A 133 -11.83 31.21 -60.67
N GLU A 134 -11.66 31.76 -61.88
CA GLU A 134 -12.27 33.02 -62.33
C GLU A 134 -12.98 32.89 -63.70
N ALA A 135 -14.11 33.59 -63.87
CA ALA A 135 -14.89 33.64 -65.11
C ALA A 135 -14.54 34.83 -66.04
N PRO A 136 -14.62 34.69 -67.38
CA PRO A 136 -14.30 35.75 -68.34
C PRO A 136 -15.40 36.85 -68.44
N LYS A 137 -14.99 38.11 -68.55
CA LYS A 137 -15.88 39.30 -68.60
C LYS A 137 -16.14 39.82 -70.03
N LYS A 138 -17.38 40.21 -70.34
CA LYS A 138 -17.79 40.81 -71.64
C LYS A 138 -17.67 42.35 -71.64
N LYS A 139 -17.30 42.96 -72.77
CA LYS A 139 -17.20 44.43 -73.00
C LYS A 139 -18.49 45.02 -73.61
N LYS A 140 -18.72 46.35 -73.49
CA LYS A 140 -19.81 47.12 -74.14
C LYS A 140 -19.25 48.23 -75.06
N LYS A 141 -20.02 48.61 -76.09
CA LYS A 141 -19.69 49.67 -77.08
C LYS A 141 -20.04 51.10 -76.59
N SER A 142 -19.43 52.09 -77.25
CA SER A 142 -19.53 53.54 -76.99
C SER A 142 -20.68 54.20 -77.76
N LEU A 143 -21.07 55.42 -77.37
CA LEU A 143 -22.31 56.10 -77.78
C LEU A 143 -22.01 57.57 -78.14
N TRP A 144 -21.41 57.80 -79.32
CA TRP A 144 -20.97 59.12 -79.78
C TRP A 144 -21.57 59.58 -81.14
N ASP A 145 -22.33 58.71 -81.83
CA ASP A 145 -22.64 58.91 -83.27
C ASP A 145 -24.05 59.47 -83.58
N THR A 146 -24.78 60.01 -82.60
CA THR A 146 -26.23 60.29 -82.76
C THR A 146 -26.64 61.78 -82.73
N ILE A 147 -25.71 62.74 -82.67
CA ILE A 147 -26.07 64.18 -82.62
C ILE A 147 -25.29 65.00 -83.66
N LYS A 148 -25.58 64.76 -84.94
CA LYS A 148 -25.18 65.66 -86.05
C LYS A 148 -26.13 65.54 -87.26
N SER A 149 -27.32 66.15 -87.18
CA SER A 149 -28.18 66.39 -88.36
C SER A 149 -29.24 67.47 -88.09
N LYS A 150 -29.59 68.22 -89.13
CA LYS A 150 -30.66 69.25 -89.26
C LYS A 150 -30.58 70.53 -88.42
N ARG A 151 -29.85 71.51 -88.98
CA ARG A 151 -30.28 72.92 -89.11
C ARG A 151 -30.83 73.16 -90.53
N GLU A 152 -31.22 74.41 -90.84
CA GLU A 152 -31.80 74.93 -92.11
C GLU A 152 -33.31 74.63 -92.25
N GLY A 153 -34.22 75.56 -92.57
CA GLY A 153 -34.18 77.03 -92.76
C GLY A 153 -35.55 77.67 -92.38
N GLU A 154 -35.93 78.91 -92.71
CA GLU A 154 -35.24 80.07 -93.32
C GLU A 154 -36.06 81.39 -93.07
N LYS A 155 -35.63 82.53 -93.64
CA LYS A 155 -36.15 83.93 -93.64
C LYS A 155 -37.67 84.21 -93.59
N VAL A 156 -38.05 85.27 -92.85
CA VAL A 156 -38.57 86.59 -93.34
C VAL A 156 -38.57 87.61 -92.17
N THR A 157 -38.27 88.88 -92.45
CA THR A 157 -38.04 89.96 -91.46
C THR A 157 -39.18 90.99 -91.41
N ALA A 158 -39.85 91.16 -90.25
CA ALA A 158 -40.49 92.41 -89.77
C ALA A 158 -41.29 92.22 -88.46
N PRO A 159 -40.68 91.74 -87.35
CA PRO A 159 -40.97 92.42 -86.08
C PRO A 159 -39.74 92.50 -85.17
N ILE A 160 -38.60 92.95 -85.70
CA ILE A 160 -37.27 92.81 -85.07
C ILE A 160 -37.20 93.33 -83.61
N ILE A 161 -37.92 94.41 -83.30
CA ILE A 161 -37.95 94.99 -81.93
C ILE A 161 -38.81 94.16 -80.96
N GLN A 162 -39.96 93.63 -81.40
CA GLN A 162 -40.75 92.70 -80.57
C GLN A 162 -40.09 91.31 -80.47
N HIS A 163 -39.41 90.86 -81.53
CA HIS A 163 -38.73 89.57 -81.57
C HIS A 163 -37.47 89.58 -80.70
N GLY A 164 -36.73 90.71 -80.63
CA GLY A 164 -35.62 90.89 -79.68
C GLY A 164 -36.08 90.81 -78.22
N TYR A 165 -37.17 91.50 -77.87
CA TYR A 165 -37.74 91.41 -76.52
C TYR A 165 -38.28 90.00 -76.20
N ARG A 166 -39.02 89.37 -77.13
CA ARG A 166 -39.53 88.00 -76.96
C ARG A 166 -38.40 86.97 -76.89
N ALA A 167 -37.32 87.12 -77.64
CA ALA A 167 -36.14 86.26 -77.57
C ALA A 167 -35.34 86.45 -76.27
N PHE A 168 -35.23 87.69 -75.76
CA PHE A 168 -34.65 87.96 -74.45
C PHE A 168 -35.50 87.37 -73.30
N VAL A 169 -36.82 87.53 -73.37
CA VAL A 169 -37.77 86.92 -72.40
C VAL A 169 -37.69 85.40 -72.47
N ALA A 170 -37.80 84.80 -73.66
CA ALA A 170 -37.67 83.34 -73.85
C ALA A 170 -36.30 82.82 -73.40
N GLY A 171 -35.21 83.55 -73.66
CA GLY A 171 -33.86 83.22 -73.17
C GLY A 171 -33.75 83.30 -71.64
N LYS A 172 -34.37 84.30 -71.02
CA LYS A 172 -34.44 84.46 -69.56
C LYS A 172 -35.28 83.37 -68.91
N GLU A 173 -36.40 82.99 -69.52
CA GLU A 173 -37.25 81.88 -69.07
C GLU A 173 -36.57 80.52 -69.26
N MET A 174 -35.95 80.27 -70.41
CA MET A 174 -35.20 79.04 -70.68
C MET A 174 -33.99 78.92 -69.72
N ARG A 175 -33.29 80.02 -69.41
CA ARG A 175 -32.22 80.03 -68.40
C ARG A 175 -32.77 79.83 -66.98
N LYS A 176 -33.94 80.39 -66.63
CA LYS A 176 -34.63 80.15 -65.35
C LYS A 176 -35.03 78.68 -65.21
N ALA A 177 -35.58 78.07 -66.26
CA ALA A 177 -35.93 76.64 -66.32
C ALA A 177 -34.69 75.73 -66.24
N TYR A 178 -33.60 76.09 -66.92
CA TYR A 178 -32.31 75.38 -66.80
C TYR A 178 -31.73 75.48 -65.38
N LEU A 179 -31.76 76.66 -64.76
CA LEU A 179 -31.30 76.85 -63.38
C LEU A 179 -32.16 76.08 -62.38
N GLN A 180 -33.49 76.02 -62.57
CA GLN A 180 -34.37 75.17 -61.76
C GLN A 180 -34.05 73.67 -61.93
N LYS A 181 -33.85 73.19 -63.16
CA LYS A 181 -33.41 71.80 -63.42
C LYS A 181 -32.04 71.50 -62.80
N LYS A 182 -31.08 72.43 -62.90
CA LYS A 182 -29.75 72.32 -62.30
C LYS A 182 -29.83 72.30 -60.77
N ALA A 183 -30.62 73.19 -60.16
CA ALA A 183 -30.83 73.22 -58.72
C ALA A 183 -31.47 71.92 -58.21
N ALA A 184 -32.56 71.46 -58.84
CA ALA A 184 -33.21 70.19 -58.51
C ALA A 184 -32.25 68.98 -58.65
N CYS A 185 -31.43 68.96 -59.70
CA CYS A 185 -30.41 67.93 -59.89
C CYS A 185 -29.33 67.97 -58.79
N VAL A 186 -28.84 69.16 -58.40
CA VAL A 186 -27.89 69.33 -57.30
C VAL A 186 -28.50 68.90 -55.96
N THR A 187 -29.77 69.24 -55.69
CA THR A 187 -30.51 68.78 -54.50
C THR A 187 -30.65 67.26 -54.46
N LEU A 188 -30.98 66.61 -55.59
CA LEU A 188 -31.03 65.15 -55.71
C LEU A 188 -29.65 64.51 -55.52
N GLN A 189 -28.60 65.07 -56.12
CA GLN A 189 -27.22 64.60 -55.96
C GLN A 189 -26.74 64.75 -54.51
N ALA A 190 -27.03 65.86 -53.84
CA ALA A 190 -26.73 66.07 -52.42
C ALA A 190 -27.50 65.07 -51.54
N GLY A 191 -28.79 64.86 -51.80
CA GLY A 191 -29.63 63.87 -51.13
C GLY A 191 -29.09 62.44 -51.28
N PHE A 192 -28.67 62.05 -52.49
CA PHE A 192 -28.08 60.75 -52.77
C PHE A 192 -26.69 60.57 -52.12
N ARG A 193 -25.80 61.57 -52.21
CA ARG A 193 -24.51 61.57 -51.51
C ARG A 193 -24.70 61.41 -50.00
N GLY A 194 -25.62 62.18 -49.41
CA GLY A 194 -25.99 62.08 -47.99
C GLY A 194 -26.67 60.76 -47.61
N MET A 195 -27.43 60.12 -48.50
CA MET A 195 -27.98 58.77 -48.30
C MET A 195 -26.87 57.71 -48.30
N ARG A 196 -25.93 57.79 -49.24
CA ARG A 196 -24.81 56.84 -49.36
C ARG A 196 -23.90 56.88 -48.12
N VAL A 197 -23.52 58.09 -47.67
CA VAL A 197 -22.71 58.28 -46.46
C VAL A 197 -23.44 57.76 -45.21
N ARG A 198 -24.73 58.07 -45.02
CA ARG A 198 -25.51 57.54 -43.87
C ARG A 198 -25.61 56.02 -43.89
N THR A 199 -25.72 55.41 -45.07
CA THR A 199 -25.76 53.95 -45.22
C THR A 199 -24.42 53.29 -44.88
N GLU A 200 -23.31 53.89 -45.31
CA GLU A 200 -21.96 53.43 -44.97
C GLU A 200 -21.65 53.61 -43.47
N LEU A 201 -22.04 54.74 -42.89
CA LEU A 201 -21.91 55.01 -41.46
C LEU A 201 -22.68 53.97 -40.63
N LYS A 202 -23.88 53.58 -41.06
CA LYS A 202 -24.69 52.52 -40.42
C LYS A 202 -23.98 51.16 -40.46
N LYS A 203 -23.34 50.79 -41.58
CA LYS A 203 -22.51 49.57 -41.68
C LYS A 203 -21.31 49.62 -40.73
N LYS A 204 -20.61 50.75 -40.64
CA LYS A 204 -19.48 50.95 -39.69
C LYS A 204 -19.93 50.81 -38.23
N HIS A 205 -21.08 51.39 -37.85
CA HIS A 205 -21.66 51.23 -36.51
C HIS A 205 -22.10 49.78 -36.21
N GLN A 206 -22.66 49.06 -37.19
CA GLN A 206 -22.98 47.63 -37.04
C GLN A 206 -21.72 46.79 -36.81
N ALA A 207 -20.65 47.00 -37.58
CA ALA A 207 -19.37 46.32 -37.38
C ALA A 207 -18.79 46.60 -35.98
N ALA A 208 -18.79 47.87 -35.55
CA ALA A 208 -18.36 48.24 -34.19
C ALA A 208 -19.22 47.56 -33.10
N THR A 209 -20.54 47.48 -33.29
CA THR A 209 -21.46 46.79 -32.37
C THR A 209 -21.14 45.30 -32.27
N VAL A 210 -20.86 44.63 -33.40
CA VAL A 210 -20.45 43.21 -33.42
C VAL A 210 -19.15 43.01 -32.65
N ILE A 211 -18.12 43.83 -32.91
CA ILE A 211 -16.82 43.76 -32.21
C ILE A 211 -17.01 43.97 -30.70
N GLN A 212 -17.74 45.01 -30.30
CA GLN A 212 -18.05 45.29 -28.89
C GLN A 212 -18.82 44.13 -28.23
N SER A 213 -19.76 43.50 -28.93
CA SER A 213 -20.49 42.33 -28.41
C SER A 213 -19.56 41.13 -28.18
N PHE A 214 -18.60 40.90 -29.09
CA PHE A 214 -17.64 39.81 -28.99
C PHE A 214 -16.64 40.02 -27.85
N VAL A 215 -16.15 41.25 -27.66
CA VAL A 215 -15.29 41.62 -26.52
C VAL A 215 -16.02 41.47 -25.19
N ARG A 216 -17.28 41.94 -25.09
CA ARG A 216 -18.11 41.75 -23.88
C ARG A 216 -18.32 40.27 -23.56
N MET A 217 -18.60 39.45 -24.57
CA MET A 217 -18.72 37.98 -24.44
C MET A 217 -17.40 37.34 -23.99
N PHE A 218 -16.27 37.71 -24.60
CA PHE A 218 -14.95 37.20 -24.22
C PHE A 218 -14.58 37.54 -22.77
N LEU A 219 -14.81 38.78 -22.33
CA LEU A 219 -14.55 39.19 -20.95
C LEU A 219 -15.41 38.42 -19.94
N CYS A 220 -16.70 38.20 -20.25
CA CYS A 220 -17.58 37.37 -19.42
C CYS A 220 -17.10 35.91 -19.37
N ARG A 221 -16.69 35.34 -20.52
CA ARG A 221 -16.17 33.97 -20.61
C ARG A 221 -14.86 33.80 -19.84
N LYS A 222 -13.94 34.76 -19.92
CA LYS A 222 -12.69 34.79 -19.13
C LYS A 222 -12.97 34.86 -17.63
N ARG A 223 -13.90 35.72 -17.20
CA ARG A 223 -14.32 35.83 -15.79
C ARG A 223 -14.97 34.54 -15.27
N TYR A 224 -15.80 33.89 -16.09
CA TYR A 224 -16.39 32.58 -15.77
C TYR A 224 -15.32 31.49 -15.59
N PHE A 225 -14.35 31.39 -16.51
CA PHE A 225 -13.26 30.40 -16.37
C PHE A 225 -12.41 30.63 -15.13
N LEU A 226 -12.09 31.89 -14.78
CA LEU A 226 -11.36 32.20 -13.54
C LEU A 226 -12.14 31.78 -12.28
N LEU A 227 -13.45 32.04 -12.25
CA LEU A 227 -14.32 31.58 -11.16
C LEU A 227 -14.44 30.05 -11.09
N GLN A 228 -14.52 29.38 -12.24
CA GLN A 228 -14.56 27.91 -12.31
C GLN A 228 -13.24 27.29 -11.81
N SER A 229 -12.09 27.82 -12.22
CA SER A 229 -10.77 27.38 -11.75
C SER A 229 -10.59 27.62 -10.25
N ALA A 230 -10.98 28.79 -9.73
CA ALA A 230 -10.95 29.08 -8.29
C ALA A 230 -11.85 28.10 -7.51
N ALA A 231 -13.06 27.82 -8.00
CA ALA A 231 -13.96 26.85 -7.39
C ALA A 231 -13.38 25.42 -7.39
N ILE A 232 -12.72 25.00 -8.47
CA ILE A 232 -12.05 23.69 -8.56
C ILE A 232 -10.90 23.59 -7.55
N ILE A 233 -10.08 24.64 -7.41
CA ILE A 233 -8.95 24.68 -6.44
C ILE A 233 -9.48 24.64 -5.01
N ILE A 234 -10.52 25.41 -4.68
CA ILE A 234 -11.14 25.38 -3.34
C ILE A 234 -11.75 24.01 -3.06
N GLN A 235 -12.42 23.39 -4.03
CA GLN A 235 -12.99 22.05 -3.89
C GLN A 235 -11.92 20.96 -3.74
N SER A 236 -10.80 21.03 -4.46
CA SER A 236 -9.71 20.05 -4.34
C SER A 236 -9.00 20.16 -2.99
N GLN A 237 -8.70 21.38 -2.53
CA GLN A 237 -8.12 21.65 -1.21
C GLN A 237 -9.07 21.22 -0.07
N TYR A 238 -10.37 21.48 -0.19
CA TYR A 238 -11.35 21.01 0.79
C TYR A 238 -11.46 19.48 0.85
N ARG A 239 -11.43 18.79 -0.30
CA ARG A 239 -11.37 17.32 -0.37
C ARG A 239 -10.08 16.77 0.28
N ALA A 240 -8.93 17.41 0.02
CA ALA A 240 -7.66 17.05 0.67
C ALA A 240 -7.72 17.25 2.19
N LEU A 241 -8.30 18.35 2.67
CA LEU A 241 -8.50 18.61 4.10
C LEU A 241 -9.41 17.56 4.76
N LEU A 242 -10.48 17.14 4.09
CA LEU A 242 -11.36 16.07 4.58
C LEU A 242 -10.62 14.72 4.67
N LEU A 243 -9.86 14.34 3.64
CA LEU A 243 -9.03 13.12 3.65
C LEU A 243 -7.97 13.16 4.76
N CYS A 244 -7.31 14.29 4.96
CA CYS A 244 -6.36 14.48 6.08
C CYS A 244 -7.03 14.37 7.45
N ARG A 245 -8.27 14.88 7.62
CA ARG A 245 -9.05 14.73 8.84
C ARG A 245 -9.49 13.28 9.07
N GLU A 246 -9.87 12.56 8.02
CA GLU A 246 -10.25 11.15 8.08
C GLU A 246 -9.07 10.25 8.45
N GLN A 247 -7.92 10.40 7.78
CA GLN A 247 -6.70 9.68 8.13
C GLN A 247 -6.22 9.99 9.56
N ARG A 248 -6.29 11.25 10.00
CA ARG A 248 -5.98 11.63 11.39
C ARG A 248 -6.93 10.98 12.40
N ASN A 249 -8.21 10.84 12.07
CA ASN A 249 -9.18 10.13 12.91
C ASN A 249 -8.93 8.61 12.95
N GLU A 250 -8.62 7.96 11.82
CA GLU A 250 -8.24 6.55 11.80
C GLU A 250 -6.95 6.29 12.59
N PHE A 251 -5.93 7.15 12.44
CA PHE A 251 -4.73 7.09 13.28
C PHE A 251 -5.06 7.25 14.78
N ARG A 252 -5.99 8.14 15.14
CA ARG A 252 -6.43 8.33 16.54
C ARG A 252 -7.14 7.09 17.09
N LYS A 253 -8.01 6.45 16.31
CA LYS A 253 -8.65 5.16 16.63
C LYS A 253 -7.60 4.06 16.81
N LEU A 254 -6.66 3.94 15.88
CA LEU A 254 -5.57 2.96 15.95
C LEU A 254 -4.68 3.16 17.18
N LYS A 255 -4.32 4.41 17.50
CA LYS A 255 -3.56 4.76 18.72
C LYS A 255 -4.34 4.36 19.98
N GLN A 256 -5.62 4.73 20.09
CA GLN A 256 -6.46 4.34 21.24
C GLN A 256 -6.61 2.81 21.39
N ALA A 257 -6.86 2.10 20.30
CA ALA A 257 -6.92 0.64 20.30
C ALA A 257 -5.59 0.01 20.73
N THR A 258 -4.47 0.54 20.24
CA THR A 258 -3.12 0.12 20.62
C THR A 258 -2.85 0.35 22.10
N THR A 259 -3.18 1.52 22.65
CA THR A 259 -3.05 1.82 24.09
C THR A 259 -3.92 0.90 24.95
N LYS A 260 -5.18 0.63 24.55
CA LYS A 260 -6.06 -0.33 25.24
C LYS A 260 -5.47 -1.75 25.22
N ILE A 261 -4.98 -2.23 24.08
CA ILE A 261 -4.32 -3.55 23.96
C ILE A 261 -3.05 -3.61 24.83
N GLN A 262 -2.23 -2.56 24.83
CA GLN A 262 -1.03 -2.47 25.66
C GLN A 262 -1.37 -2.48 27.16
N ALA A 263 -2.39 -1.74 27.60
CA ALA A 263 -2.84 -1.71 28.99
C ALA A 263 -3.38 -3.08 29.43
N VAL A 264 -4.25 -3.71 28.62
CA VAL A 264 -4.77 -5.06 28.87
C VAL A 264 -3.64 -6.09 28.93
N PHE A 265 -2.66 -6.02 28.04
CA PHE A 265 -1.50 -6.92 28.04
C PHE A 265 -0.57 -6.71 29.25
N ARG A 266 -0.31 -5.46 29.64
CA ARG A 266 0.44 -5.12 30.87
C ARG A 266 -0.26 -5.71 32.10
N GLY A 267 -1.57 -5.48 32.24
CA GLY A 267 -2.37 -6.05 33.33
C GLY A 267 -2.47 -7.58 33.31
N PHE A 268 -2.56 -8.20 32.12
CA PHE A 268 -2.49 -9.66 31.97
C PHE A 268 -1.13 -10.22 32.42
N ARG A 269 -0.01 -9.58 32.05
CA ARG A 269 1.34 -10.00 32.47
C ARG A 269 1.48 -9.99 33.99
N VAL A 270 1.11 -8.88 34.64
CA VAL A 270 1.15 -8.73 36.10
C VAL A 270 0.27 -9.77 36.79
N ARG A 271 -1.00 -9.92 36.37
CA ARG A 271 -1.91 -10.95 36.93
C ARG A 271 -1.39 -12.38 36.75
N LYS A 272 -0.75 -12.69 35.62
CA LYS A 272 -0.16 -14.00 35.36
C LYS A 272 1.02 -14.30 36.31
N ASP A 273 1.88 -13.32 36.57
CA ASP A 273 3.02 -13.50 37.48
C ASP A 273 2.59 -13.48 38.96
N LEU A 274 1.59 -12.68 39.34
CA LEU A 274 0.94 -12.79 40.66
C LEU A 274 0.32 -14.18 40.87
N ASN A 275 -0.34 -14.75 39.85
CA ASN A 275 -0.91 -16.10 39.96
C ASN A 275 0.18 -17.17 40.09
N LYS A 276 1.33 -17.03 39.41
CA LYS A 276 2.50 -17.91 39.65
C LYS A 276 3.00 -17.79 41.09
N ARG A 277 3.17 -16.56 41.62
CA ARG A 277 3.62 -16.33 43.00
C ARG A 277 2.65 -16.92 44.02
N ARG A 278 1.33 -16.70 43.85
CA ARG A 278 0.28 -17.31 44.69
C ARG A 278 0.26 -18.83 44.62
N ASN A 279 0.46 -19.42 43.44
CA ASN A 279 0.52 -20.88 43.28
C ASN A 279 1.80 -21.46 43.90
N ALA A 280 2.95 -20.80 43.76
CA ALA A 280 4.19 -21.19 44.43
C ALA A 280 4.05 -21.13 45.96
N ALA A 281 3.51 -20.03 46.50
CA ALA A 281 3.21 -19.88 47.92
C ALA A 281 2.27 -20.99 48.42
N ARG A 282 1.17 -21.28 47.70
CA ARG A 282 0.24 -22.36 48.07
C ARG A 282 0.91 -23.74 48.06
N THR A 283 1.79 -24.03 47.09
CA THR A 283 2.56 -25.28 47.05
C THR A 283 3.55 -25.38 48.22
N ILE A 284 4.26 -24.30 48.55
CA ILE A 284 5.18 -24.25 49.70
C ILE A 284 4.42 -24.45 51.01
N GLN A 285 3.30 -23.73 51.20
CA GLN A 285 2.43 -23.86 52.38
C GLN A 285 1.85 -25.28 52.51
N ALA A 286 1.38 -25.89 51.41
CA ALA A 286 0.89 -27.26 51.41
C ALA A 286 2.01 -28.28 51.73
N GLN A 287 3.20 -28.11 51.16
CA GLN A 287 4.36 -28.97 51.43
C GLN A 287 4.83 -28.84 52.89
N PHE A 288 4.84 -27.63 53.44
CA PHE A 288 5.16 -27.38 54.85
C PHE A 288 4.13 -28.03 55.80
N ARG A 289 2.83 -27.82 55.56
CA ARG A 289 1.75 -28.47 56.33
C ARG A 289 1.86 -30.00 56.29
N MET A 290 2.14 -30.56 55.11
CA MET A 290 2.35 -32.01 54.94
C MET A 290 3.59 -32.50 55.68
N GLN A 291 4.73 -31.80 55.59
CA GLN A 291 5.95 -32.19 56.31
C GLN A 291 5.78 -32.12 57.83
N ARG A 292 5.06 -31.10 58.36
CA ARG A 292 4.76 -30.99 59.79
C ARG A 292 3.92 -32.18 60.28
N MET A 293 2.87 -32.54 59.53
CA MET A 293 2.03 -33.71 59.83
C MET A 293 2.81 -35.03 59.71
N ARG A 294 3.69 -35.14 58.71
CA ARG A 294 4.54 -36.32 58.49
C ARG A 294 5.60 -36.49 59.58
N ALA A 295 6.16 -35.40 60.11
CA ALA A 295 7.09 -35.43 61.22
C ALA A 295 6.41 -35.95 62.50
N ALA A 296 5.22 -35.43 62.83
CA ALA A 296 4.42 -35.91 63.96
C ALA A 296 4.10 -37.42 63.83
N TYR A 297 3.56 -37.85 62.68
CA TYR A 297 3.28 -39.27 62.42
C TYR A 297 4.53 -40.17 62.54
N LEU A 298 5.69 -39.72 62.07
CA LEU A 298 6.94 -40.48 62.20
C LEU A 298 7.43 -40.56 63.66
N ALA A 299 7.19 -39.54 64.48
CA ALA A 299 7.45 -39.58 65.92
C ALA A 299 6.52 -40.59 66.62
N THR A 300 5.21 -40.53 66.38
CA THR A 300 4.23 -41.50 66.91
C THR A 300 4.57 -42.93 66.49
N LYS A 301 4.93 -43.15 65.21
CA LYS A 301 5.35 -44.47 64.72
C LYS A 301 6.63 -44.97 65.40
N ARG A 302 7.61 -44.10 65.67
CA ARG A 302 8.83 -44.47 66.41
C ARG A 302 8.51 -44.86 67.86
N ALA A 303 7.68 -44.09 68.55
CA ALA A 303 7.21 -44.42 69.90
C ALA A 303 6.50 -45.78 69.94
N ALA A 304 5.56 -46.03 69.03
CA ALA A 304 4.86 -47.31 68.92
C ALA A 304 5.81 -48.49 68.69
N VAL A 305 6.83 -48.35 67.83
CA VAL A 305 7.84 -49.40 67.60
C VAL A 305 8.72 -49.65 68.83
N ILE A 306 9.08 -48.60 69.58
CA ILE A 306 9.84 -48.73 70.84
C ILE A 306 9.01 -49.46 71.90
N ILE A 307 7.73 -49.09 72.06
CA ILE A 307 6.80 -49.76 72.98
C ILE A 307 6.61 -51.23 72.59
N GLN A 308 6.35 -51.53 71.30
CA GLN A 308 6.23 -52.91 70.80
C GLN A 308 7.52 -53.72 71.00
N ARG A 309 8.70 -53.09 70.88
CA ARG A 309 9.99 -53.77 71.11
C ARG A 309 10.21 -54.05 72.60
N ARG A 310 9.89 -53.11 73.50
CA ARG A 310 9.94 -53.31 74.96
C ARG A 310 8.94 -54.37 75.42
N TYR A 311 7.71 -54.33 74.92
CA TYR A 311 6.69 -55.33 75.22
C TYR A 311 7.11 -56.73 74.76
N ARG A 312 7.61 -56.89 73.53
CA ARG A 312 8.14 -58.17 73.06
C ARG A 312 9.33 -58.66 73.88
N ALA A 313 10.22 -57.77 74.32
CA ALA A 313 11.33 -58.14 75.20
C ALA A 313 10.82 -58.62 76.58
N LYS A 314 9.80 -57.96 77.15
CA LYS A 314 9.15 -58.41 78.40
C LYS A 314 8.51 -59.79 78.22
N MET A 315 7.71 -60.00 77.17
CA MET A 315 7.09 -61.31 76.91
C MET A 315 8.12 -62.44 76.75
N LEU A 316 9.30 -62.14 76.18
CA LEU A 316 10.38 -63.11 76.00
C LEU A 316 11.11 -63.39 77.33
N MET A 317 11.25 -62.38 78.20
CA MET A 317 11.71 -62.53 79.59
C MET A 317 10.72 -63.35 80.43
N ASP A 318 9.42 -63.05 80.34
CA ASP A 318 8.36 -63.77 81.05
C ASP A 318 8.35 -65.25 80.59
N GLN A 319 8.49 -65.51 79.28
CA GLN A 319 8.61 -66.86 78.73
C GLN A 319 9.88 -67.60 79.21
N GLN A 320 11.03 -66.91 79.28
CA GLN A 320 12.25 -67.48 79.84
C GLN A 320 12.13 -67.77 81.35
N MET A 321 11.47 -66.88 82.11
CA MET A 321 11.15 -67.10 83.53
C MET A 321 10.24 -68.32 83.73
N GLN A 322 9.25 -68.51 82.84
CA GLN A 322 8.41 -69.71 82.82
C GLN A 322 9.26 -70.98 82.62
N THR A 323 10.17 -70.98 81.62
CA THR A 323 11.06 -72.13 81.38
C THR A 323 12.08 -72.37 82.49
N TYR A 324 12.56 -71.32 83.17
CA TYR A 324 13.41 -71.45 84.34
C TYR A 324 12.64 -72.06 85.52
N ARG A 325 11.37 -71.66 85.73
CA ARG A 325 10.51 -72.25 86.77
C ARG A 325 10.19 -73.71 86.51
N THR A 326 9.89 -74.11 85.27
CA THR A 326 9.68 -75.54 84.94
C THR A 326 10.96 -76.35 85.07
N MET A 327 12.10 -75.81 84.63
CA MET A 327 13.43 -76.42 84.85
C MET A 327 13.75 -76.56 86.35
N LYS A 328 13.44 -75.55 87.18
CA LYS A 328 13.61 -75.62 88.63
C LYS A 328 12.69 -76.67 89.27
N CYS A 329 11.43 -76.77 88.85
CA CYS A 329 10.52 -77.82 89.34
C CYS A 329 11.02 -79.22 88.95
N ALA A 330 11.45 -79.42 87.70
CA ALA A 330 12.06 -80.67 87.25
C ALA A 330 13.34 -81.00 88.06
N ALA A 331 14.19 -80.00 88.33
CA ALA A 331 15.36 -80.17 89.18
C ALA A 331 15.00 -80.56 90.62
N VAL A 332 13.95 -79.97 91.22
CA VAL A 332 13.46 -80.35 92.57
C VAL A 332 12.91 -81.78 92.59
N VAL A 333 12.16 -82.19 91.56
CA VAL A 333 11.68 -83.58 91.42
C VAL A 333 12.85 -84.56 91.27
N VAL A 334 13.86 -84.24 90.46
CA VAL A 334 15.09 -85.04 90.33
C VAL A 334 15.91 -85.05 91.62
N GLN A 335 15.98 -83.94 92.36
CA GLN A 335 16.66 -83.87 93.66
C GLN A 335 15.94 -84.70 94.74
N ALA A 336 14.60 -84.71 94.76
CA ALA A 336 13.82 -85.58 95.64
C ALA A 336 13.99 -87.06 95.27
N ALA A 337 13.93 -87.39 93.98
CA ALA A 337 14.18 -88.75 93.48
C ALA A 337 15.62 -89.22 93.78
N TYR A 338 16.62 -88.33 93.63
CA TYR A 338 18.01 -88.61 93.93
C TYR A 338 18.25 -88.81 95.43
N ARG A 339 17.66 -87.99 96.31
CA ARG A 339 17.72 -88.19 97.78
C ARG A 339 17.09 -89.52 98.20
N GLY A 340 15.95 -89.89 97.59
CA GLY A 340 15.34 -91.21 97.80
C GLY A 340 16.18 -92.38 97.24
N HIS A 341 16.91 -92.16 96.15
CA HIS A 341 17.87 -93.12 95.61
C HIS A 341 19.12 -93.25 96.51
N GLU A 342 19.62 -92.15 97.08
CA GLU A 342 20.79 -92.15 97.96
C GLU A 342 20.52 -92.91 99.27
N ALA A 343 19.33 -92.75 99.86
CA ALA A 343 18.88 -93.54 101.01
C ALA A 343 18.84 -95.05 100.72
N ARG A 344 18.28 -95.45 99.56
CA ARG A 344 18.25 -96.86 99.13
C ARG A 344 19.64 -97.40 98.78
N ARG A 345 20.53 -96.56 98.23
CA ARG A 345 21.91 -96.90 97.92
C ARG A 345 22.75 -97.13 99.17
N LYS A 346 22.55 -96.34 100.23
CA LYS A 346 23.23 -96.51 101.53
C LYS A 346 22.99 -97.90 102.13
N ILE A 347 21.75 -98.41 102.01
CA ILE A 347 21.35 -99.76 102.47
C ILE A 347 21.96 -100.87 101.59
N ALA A 348 22.13 -100.63 100.28
CA ALA A 348 22.74 -101.59 99.36
C ALA A 348 24.28 -101.63 99.44
N GLU A 349 24.94 -100.52 99.78
CA GLU A 349 26.39 -100.46 99.96
C GLU A 349 26.84 -101.13 101.27
N LEU A 350 26.03 -101.10 102.33
CA LEU A 350 26.28 -101.87 103.57
C LEU A 350 26.34 -103.39 103.32
N HIS A 351 25.51 -103.92 102.41
CA HIS A 351 25.56 -105.34 102.04
C HIS A 351 26.68 -105.71 101.04
N ARG A 352 27.17 -104.76 100.22
CA ARG A 352 28.29 -105.02 99.29
C ARG A 352 29.67 -104.85 99.91
N ALA A 353 29.81 -104.07 100.97
CA ALA A 353 31.09 -103.89 101.67
C ALA A 353 31.64 -105.21 102.22
N ALA A 354 30.77 -106.11 102.70
CA ALA A 354 31.15 -107.43 103.21
C ALA A 354 31.75 -108.37 102.14
N THR A 355 31.35 -108.25 100.87
CA THR A 355 31.76 -109.19 99.80
C THR A 355 32.99 -108.73 99.01
N VAL A 356 33.35 -107.45 99.04
CA VAL A 356 34.45 -106.89 98.21
C VAL A 356 35.82 -107.03 98.88
N ILE A 357 35.87 -107.11 100.22
CA ILE A 357 37.12 -107.29 100.99
C ILE A 357 37.83 -108.62 100.63
N GLN A 358 37.09 -109.65 100.21
CA GLN A 358 37.64 -110.97 99.87
C GLN A 358 38.22 -111.11 98.44
N ARG A 359 38.01 -110.15 97.51
CA ARG A 359 38.32 -110.36 96.07
C ARG A 359 39.43 -109.48 95.48
N ALA A 360 40.03 -108.58 96.27
CA ALA A 360 40.98 -107.58 95.75
C ALA A 360 42.42 -108.08 95.53
N PHE A 361 42.81 -109.24 96.09
CA PHE A 361 44.21 -109.68 96.15
C PHE A 361 44.76 -110.25 94.82
N LEU A 362 43.93 -110.88 93.99
CA LEU A 362 44.42 -111.69 92.84
C LEU A 362 44.62 -110.92 91.52
N THR A 363 43.94 -109.79 91.31
CA THR A 363 43.88 -109.12 89.99
C THR A 363 45.08 -108.23 89.62
N THR A 364 46.08 -108.10 90.49
CA THR A 364 47.23 -107.19 90.26
C THR A 364 48.34 -107.83 89.41
N ARG A 365 48.41 -109.17 89.34
CA ARG A 365 49.49 -109.91 88.69
C ARG A 365 49.43 -109.86 87.16
N ASP A 366 48.26 -110.08 86.57
CA ASP A 366 48.13 -110.38 85.13
C ASP A 366 48.19 -109.13 84.23
N ARG A 367 48.17 -107.93 84.81
CA ARG A 367 48.08 -106.66 84.06
C ARG A 367 49.40 -106.21 83.40
N LYS A 368 50.53 -106.86 83.69
CA LYS A 368 51.84 -106.54 83.11
C LYS A 368 52.04 -107.13 81.69
N GLN A 369 51.59 -108.35 81.41
CA GLN A 369 51.85 -109.02 80.11
C GLN A 369 51.10 -108.38 78.92
N PHE A 370 49.86 -107.89 79.10
CA PHE A 370 49.06 -107.32 78.01
C PHE A 370 49.67 -106.05 77.36
N ARG A 371 50.59 -105.34 78.05
CA ARG A 371 51.18 -104.11 77.50
C ARG A 371 52.18 -104.34 76.37
N ALA A 372 52.82 -105.51 76.28
CA ALA A 372 53.82 -105.80 75.26
C ALA A 372 53.23 -105.92 73.84
N ILE A 373 52.10 -106.62 73.70
CA ILE A 373 51.48 -106.92 72.39
C ILE A 373 50.95 -105.66 71.70
N LYS A 374 50.55 -104.63 72.47
CA LYS A 374 49.96 -103.39 71.92
C LYS A 374 50.95 -102.54 71.09
N ALA A 375 52.26 -102.69 71.29
CA ALA A 375 53.27 -101.88 70.61
C ALA A 375 53.41 -102.24 69.12
N ALA A 376 53.44 -103.54 68.78
CA ALA A 376 53.64 -104.01 67.41
C ALA A 376 52.51 -103.59 66.44
N ALA A 377 51.27 -103.59 66.92
CA ALA A 377 50.09 -103.27 66.10
C ALA A 377 50.05 -101.80 65.60
N LEU A 378 50.76 -100.87 66.25
CA LEU A 378 50.73 -99.45 65.90
C LEU A 378 51.60 -99.13 64.67
N ALA A 379 52.66 -99.89 64.41
CA ALA A 379 53.59 -99.65 63.31
C ALA A 379 52.94 -99.89 61.92
N CYS A 380 52.22 -101.01 61.73
CA CYS A 380 51.52 -101.29 60.47
C CYS A 380 50.42 -100.26 60.15
N GLN A 381 49.73 -99.72 61.16
CA GLN A 381 48.63 -98.77 60.96
C GLN A 381 49.09 -97.40 60.43
N GLN A 382 50.33 -96.98 60.71
CA GLN A 382 50.82 -95.69 60.22
C GLN A 382 51.10 -95.71 58.71
N ARG A 383 51.64 -96.81 58.18
CA ARG A 383 52.04 -96.93 56.77
C ARG A 383 50.83 -97.02 55.81
N TYR A 384 49.75 -97.70 56.24
CA TYR A 384 48.48 -97.73 55.49
C TYR A 384 47.79 -96.36 55.41
N ARG A 385 47.80 -95.58 56.51
CA ARG A 385 47.18 -94.24 56.55
C ARG A 385 47.81 -93.25 55.56
N ALA A 386 49.12 -93.34 55.32
CA ALA A 386 49.81 -92.48 54.35
C ALA A 386 49.33 -92.68 52.89
N VAL A 387 49.12 -93.94 52.48
CA VAL A 387 48.66 -94.27 51.11
C VAL A 387 47.22 -93.83 50.86
N ILE A 388 46.35 -93.95 51.87
CA ILE A 388 44.96 -93.47 51.80
C ILE A 388 44.92 -91.92 51.70
N LEU A 389 45.81 -91.21 52.40
CA LEU A 389 45.89 -89.75 52.35
C LEU A 389 46.27 -89.25 50.95
N ALA A 390 47.30 -89.84 50.32
CA ALA A 390 47.74 -89.47 48.97
C ALA A 390 46.65 -89.69 47.90
N ARG A 391 45.85 -90.77 48.01
CA ARG A 391 44.69 -91.01 47.14
C ARG A 391 43.58 -89.98 47.35
N LYS A 392 43.37 -89.53 48.59
CA LYS A 392 42.38 -88.49 48.93
C LYS A 392 42.75 -87.14 48.33
N ASP A 393 44.01 -86.72 48.44
CA ASP A 393 44.49 -85.43 47.89
C ASP A 393 44.38 -85.39 46.36
N ARG A 394 44.67 -86.51 45.68
CA ARG A 394 44.47 -86.67 44.23
C ARG A 394 42.99 -86.47 43.82
N GLN A 395 42.07 -87.05 44.58
CA GLN A 395 40.61 -86.93 44.33
C GLN A 395 40.10 -85.51 44.61
N ASP A 396 40.64 -84.86 45.64
CA ASP A 396 40.35 -83.47 46.00
C ASP A 396 40.81 -82.50 44.90
N TYR A 397 42.00 -82.72 44.32
CA TYR A 397 42.51 -81.96 43.17
C TYR A 397 41.61 -82.12 41.94
N LEU A 398 41.21 -83.35 41.59
CA LEU A 398 40.32 -83.61 40.46
C LEU A 398 38.94 -82.97 40.66
N SER A 399 38.41 -83.01 41.89
CA SER A 399 37.13 -82.36 42.25
C SER A 399 37.21 -80.83 42.14
N LYS A 400 38.31 -80.23 42.61
CA LYS A 400 38.58 -78.79 42.45
C LYS A 400 38.69 -78.40 40.97
N ARG A 401 39.41 -79.18 40.15
CA ARG A 401 39.53 -78.97 38.70
C ARG A 401 38.18 -79.08 37.98
N SER A 402 37.36 -80.08 38.32
CA SER A 402 36.00 -80.24 37.79
C SER A 402 35.10 -79.03 38.09
N ALA A 403 35.11 -78.55 39.34
CA ALA A 403 34.36 -77.36 39.74
C ALA A 403 34.81 -76.09 38.99
N VAL A 404 36.12 -75.92 38.76
CA VAL A 404 36.67 -74.80 37.96
C VAL A 404 36.19 -74.88 36.50
N ILE A 405 36.21 -76.06 35.87
CA ILE A 405 35.72 -76.25 34.49
C ILE A 405 34.21 -75.93 34.41
N CYS A 406 33.41 -76.38 35.37
CA CYS A 406 31.98 -76.05 35.44
C CYS A 406 31.73 -74.54 35.60
N LEU A 407 32.52 -73.85 36.44
CA LEU A 407 32.44 -72.40 36.61
C LEU A 407 32.85 -71.65 35.34
N GLN A 408 33.90 -72.10 34.64
CA GLN A 408 34.33 -71.54 33.36
C GLN A 408 33.25 -71.69 32.28
N ALA A 409 32.62 -72.87 32.17
CA ALA A 409 31.52 -73.12 31.25
C ALA A 409 30.27 -72.27 31.59
N ALA A 410 29.91 -72.20 32.88
CA ALA A 410 28.78 -71.39 33.35
C ALA A 410 29.00 -69.89 33.09
N TYR A 411 30.23 -69.38 33.28
CA TYR A 411 30.59 -67.99 32.99
C TYR A 411 30.58 -67.68 31.49
N ARG A 412 31.15 -68.55 30.64
CA ARG A 412 31.07 -68.43 29.17
C ARG A 412 29.61 -68.36 28.70
N GLY A 413 28.75 -69.26 29.19
CA GLY A 413 27.32 -69.23 28.89
C GLY A 413 26.58 -68.00 29.47
N TYR A 414 27.02 -67.47 30.61
CA TYR A 414 26.48 -66.24 31.20
C TYR A 414 26.76 -65.01 30.32
N GLU A 415 28.00 -64.83 29.85
CA GLU A 415 28.35 -63.67 29.03
C GLU A 415 27.63 -63.67 27.67
N VAL A 416 27.49 -64.82 27.00
CA VAL A 416 26.67 -64.94 25.78
C VAL A 416 25.21 -64.56 26.05
N ARG A 417 24.59 -65.06 27.12
CA ARG A 417 23.21 -64.71 27.51
C ARG A 417 23.06 -63.23 27.91
N LYS A 418 24.09 -62.63 28.50
CA LYS A 418 24.13 -61.20 28.87
C LYS A 418 24.19 -60.32 27.63
N GLN A 419 25.03 -60.67 26.65
CA GLN A 419 25.14 -59.96 25.38
C GLN A 419 23.82 -60.01 24.58
N LEU A 420 23.26 -61.21 24.39
CA LEU A 420 22.01 -61.41 23.66
C LEU A 420 20.82 -60.67 24.31
N ARG A 421 20.80 -60.57 25.64
CA ARG A 421 19.81 -59.77 26.39
C ARG A 421 19.96 -58.27 26.16
N ILE A 422 21.19 -57.75 26.01
CA ILE A 422 21.45 -56.34 25.69
C ILE A 422 20.95 -56.04 24.27
N GLU A 423 21.24 -56.92 23.31
CA GLU A 423 20.81 -56.79 21.92
C GLU A 423 19.28 -56.85 21.78
N HIS A 424 18.62 -57.81 22.43
CA HIS A 424 17.15 -57.86 22.49
C HIS A 424 16.55 -56.61 23.14
N MET A 425 17.15 -56.08 24.22
CA MET A 425 16.68 -54.83 24.83
C MET A 425 16.88 -53.61 23.90
N ALA A 426 17.98 -53.57 23.14
CA ALA A 426 18.20 -52.53 22.13
C ALA A 426 17.15 -52.63 21.01
N ALA A 427 16.91 -53.82 20.47
CA ALA A 427 15.89 -54.08 19.44
C ALA A 427 14.49 -53.65 19.90
N VAL A 428 14.03 -54.08 21.08
CA VAL A 428 12.72 -53.69 21.65
C VAL A 428 12.64 -52.17 21.90
N THR A 429 13.73 -51.54 22.30
CA THR A 429 13.79 -50.07 22.49
C THR A 429 13.67 -49.34 21.15
N ILE A 430 14.38 -49.79 20.11
CA ILE A 430 14.32 -49.22 18.75
C ILE A 430 12.93 -49.42 18.14
N GLN A 431 12.39 -50.64 18.18
CA GLN A 431 11.06 -50.98 17.68
C GLN A 431 9.95 -50.17 18.37
N SER A 432 10.00 -50.04 19.70
CA SER A 432 9.01 -49.22 20.44
C SER A 432 9.14 -47.73 20.14
N HIS A 433 10.35 -47.21 19.96
CA HIS A 433 10.57 -45.83 19.50
C HIS A 433 10.07 -45.60 18.07
N PHE A 434 10.28 -46.56 17.16
CA PHE A 434 9.80 -46.51 15.78
C PHE A 434 8.28 -46.52 15.70
N ARG A 435 7.61 -47.51 16.33
CA ARG A 435 6.13 -47.60 16.40
C ARG A 435 5.52 -46.32 16.98
N LYS A 436 6.12 -45.76 18.04
CA LYS A 436 5.74 -44.47 18.64
C LYS A 436 5.97 -43.28 17.72
N HIS A 437 7.04 -43.27 16.93
CA HIS A 437 7.30 -42.24 15.92
C HIS A 437 6.23 -42.28 14.83
N GLN A 438 6.00 -43.45 14.23
CA GLN A 438 5.03 -43.70 13.16
C GLN A 438 3.63 -43.22 13.57
N GLN A 439 3.12 -43.69 14.73
CA GLN A 439 1.83 -43.26 15.27
C GLN A 439 1.76 -41.74 15.52
N ARG A 440 2.82 -41.14 16.07
CA ARG A 440 2.88 -39.69 16.31
C ARG A 440 2.92 -38.88 15.02
N THR A 441 3.51 -39.41 13.96
CA THR A 441 3.56 -38.78 12.63
C THR A 441 2.21 -38.89 11.92
N ASN A 442 1.53 -40.04 11.99
CA ASN A 442 0.17 -40.20 11.47
C ASN A 442 -0.84 -39.31 12.19
N TYR A 443 -0.81 -39.26 13.52
CA TYR A 443 -1.66 -38.34 14.30
C TYR A 443 -1.40 -36.86 13.97
N LYS A 444 -0.15 -36.46 13.68
CA LYS A 444 0.16 -35.10 13.20
C LYS A 444 -0.46 -34.82 11.82
N LYS A 445 -0.36 -35.76 10.87
CA LYS A 445 -0.98 -35.64 9.54
C LYS A 445 -2.50 -35.46 9.66
N LEU A 446 -3.16 -36.35 10.41
CA LEU A 446 -4.61 -36.30 10.64
C LEU A 446 -5.04 -34.99 11.31
N ARG A 447 -4.37 -34.59 12.40
CA ARG A 447 -4.66 -33.32 13.09
C ARG A 447 -4.44 -32.10 12.20
N TRP A 448 -3.40 -32.10 11.35
CA TRP A 448 -3.14 -31.03 10.40
C TRP A 448 -4.27 -30.94 9.37
N ALA A 449 -4.65 -32.06 8.74
CA ALA A 449 -5.77 -32.13 7.80
C ALA A 449 -7.07 -31.64 8.43
N SER A 450 -7.44 -32.12 9.63
CA SER A 450 -8.62 -31.63 10.36
C SER A 450 -8.56 -30.12 10.65
N SER A 451 -7.39 -29.58 10.97
CA SER A 451 -7.21 -28.16 11.26
C SER A 451 -7.36 -27.30 9.99
N VAL A 452 -6.83 -27.76 8.86
CA VAL A 452 -6.97 -27.11 7.54
C VAL A 452 -8.43 -27.13 7.09
N LEU A 453 -9.10 -28.28 7.20
CA LEU A 453 -10.49 -28.44 6.78
C LEU A 453 -11.45 -27.59 7.64
N GLN A 454 -11.25 -27.56 8.97
CA GLN A 454 -11.97 -26.65 9.86
C GLN A 454 -11.70 -25.16 9.55
N ALA A 455 -10.46 -24.80 9.21
CA ALA A 455 -10.13 -23.42 8.83
C ALA A 455 -10.78 -23.03 7.50
N ARG A 456 -10.75 -23.90 6.49
CA ARG A 456 -11.38 -23.70 5.18
C ARG A 456 -12.90 -23.59 5.30
N TYR A 457 -13.55 -24.45 6.09
CA TYR A 457 -14.97 -24.38 6.38
C TYR A 457 -15.35 -23.06 7.08
N ARG A 458 -14.60 -22.63 8.10
CA ARG A 458 -14.83 -21.35 8.80
C ARG A 458 -14.64 -20.15 7.87
N ALA A 459 -13.63 -20.19 7.00
CA ALA A 459 -13.40 -19.15 5.99
C ALA A 459 -14.56 -19.08 4.99
N ASN A 460 -15.00 -20.22 4.43
CA ASN A 460 -16.16 -20.29 3.53
C ASN A 460 -17.45 -19.80 4.19
N LYS A 461 -17.70 -20.16 5.46
CA LYS A 461 -18.87 -19.67 6.22
C LYS A 461 -18.83 -18.14 6.40
N LYS A 462 -17.65 -17.57 6.69
CA LYS A 462 -17.47 -16.12 6.80
C LYS A 462 -17.65 -15.42 5.44
N MET A 463 -17.04 -15.94 4.39
CA MET A 463 -17.18 -15.45 3.01
C MET A 463 -18.64 -15.41 2.57
N ARG A 464 -19.40 -16.50 2.79
CA ARG A 464 -20.85 -16.53 2.47
C ARG A 464 -21.62 -15.45 3.23
N ALA A 465 -21.36 -15.27 4.53
CA ALA A 465 -22.01 -14.21 5.31
C ALA A 465 -21.66 -12.79 4.80
N GLU A 466 -20.41 -12.55 4.42
CA GLU A 466 -19.97 -11.28 3.83
C GLU A 466 -20.60 -11.04 2.45
N VAL A 467 -20.72 -12.06 1.61
CA VAL A 467 -21.42 -11.99 0.31
C VAL A 467 -22.91 -11.67 0.49
N HIS A 468 -23.61 -12.30 1.45
CA HIS A 468 -25.00 -11.95 1.77
C HIS A 468 -25.13 -10.51 2.25
N ALA A 469 -24.23 -10.03 3.11
CA ALA A 469 -24.23 -8.64 3.58
C ALA A 469 -23.96 -7.62 2.45
N LEU A 470 -23.06 -7.96 1.51
CA LEU A 470 -22.80 -7.13 0.32
C LEU A 470 -24.00 -7.14 -0.65
N ARG A 471 -24.64 -8.29 -0.88
CA ARG A 471 -25.85 -8.40 -1.70
C ARG A 471 -27.01 -7.59 -1.08
N ALA A 472 -27.19 -7.65 0.23
CA ALA A 472 -28.19 -6.81 0.94
C ALA A 472 -27.91 -5.30 0.78
N LYS A 473 -26.65 -4.86 0.92
CA LYS A 473 -26.26 -3.47 0.66
C LYS A 473 -26.49 -3.04 -0.79
N ARG A 474 -26.17 -3.90 -1.77
CA ARG A 474 -26.42 -3.66 -3.20
C ARG A 474 -27.92 -3.53 -3.48
N ASN A 475 -28.74 -4.42 -2.94
CA ASN A 475 -30.19 -4.36 -3.12
C ASN A 475 -30.79 -3.08 -2.50
N ALA A 476 -30.37 -2.70 -1.28
CA ALA A 476 -30.79 -1.43 -0.66
C ALA A 476 -30.38 -0.21 -1.51
N ALA A 477 -29.17 -0.20 -2.07
CA ALA A 477 -28.71 0.85 -2.97
C ALA A 477 -29.54 0.91 -4.28
N VAL A 478 -29.87 -0.24 -4.88
CA VAL A 478 -30.73 -0.32 -6.08
C VAL A 478 -32.14 0.22 -5.79
N VAL A 479 -32.74 -0.14 -4.65
CA VAL A 479 -34.05 0.37 -4.23
C VAL A 479 -34.02 1.89 -4.01
N LEU A 480 -32.99 2.42 -3.34
CA LEU A 480 -32.82 3.87 -3.16
C LEU A 480 -32.59 4.61 -4.49
N GLN A 481 -31.83 4.02 -5.42
CA GLN A 481 -31.61 4.57 -6.76
C GLN A 481 -32.90 4.57 -7.58
N ALA A 482 -33.71 3.50 -7.51
CA ALA A 482 -35.01 3.42 -8.17
C ALA A 482 -35.99 4.46 -7.59
N ALA A 483 -36.07 4.58 -6.27
CA ALA A 483 -36.89 5.57 -5.58
C ALA A 483 -36.49 7.01 -5.95
N PHE A 484 -35.19 7.31 -6.03
CA PHE A 484 -34.69 8.62 -6.47
C PHE A 484 -34.99 8.91 -7.95
N ARG A 485 -34.81 7.92 -8.85
CA ARG A 485 -35.18 8.05 -10.27
C ARG A 485 -36.68 8.31 -10.43
N GLY A 486 -37.53 7.58 -9.71
CA GLY A 486 -38.98 7.80 -9.66
C GLY A 486 -39.36 9.19 -9.11
N MET A 487 -38.68 9.65 -8.05
CA MET A 487 -38.87 11.01 -7.51
C MET A 487 -38.48 12.10 -8.53
N LYS A 488 -37.34 11.96 -9.21
CA LYS A 488 -36.89 12.89 -10.25
C LYS A 488 -37.88 12.95 -11.41
N SER A 489 -38.38 11.80 -11.86
CA SER A 489 -39.41 11.72 -12.91
C SER A 489 -40.71 12.41 -12.48
N ARG A 490 -41.25 12.07 -11.30
CA ARG A 490 -42.45 12.72 -10.74
C ARG A 490 -42.30 14.24 -10.60
N ARG A 491 -41.11 14.73 -10.22
CA ARG A 491 -40.82 16.18 -10.14
C ARG A 491 -40.82 16.85 -11.52
N ILE A 492 -40.27 16.21 -12.55
CA ILE A 492 -40.29 16.72 -13.93
C ILE A 492 -41.73 16.74 -14.47
N ILE A 493 -42.51 15.67 -14.23
CA ILE A 493 -43.92 15.58 -14.62
C ILE A 493 -44.74 16.68 -13.91
N LYS A 494 -44.54 16.90 -12.60
CA LYS A 494 -45.22 17.98 -11.86
C LYS A 494 -44.89 19.36 -12.44
N LEU A 495 -43.63 19.65 -12.73
CA LEU A 495 -43.21 20.92 -13.34
C LEU A 495 -43.82 21.10 -14.75
N LYS A 496 -43.93 20.03 -15.55
CA LYS A 496 -44.61 20.05 -16.85
C LYS A 496 -46.11 20.36 -16.71
N HIS A 497 -46.81 19.74 -15.75
CA HIS A 497 -48.23 20.04 -15.48
C HIS A 497 -48.44 21.45 -14.92
N GLU A 498 -47.55 21.94 -14.04
CA GLU A 498 -47.60 23.31 -13.53
C GLU A 498 -47.40 24.33 -14.67
N ALA A 499 -46.41 24.12 -15.54
CA ALA A 499 -46.20 24.97 -16.72
C ALA A 499 -47.39 24.93 -17.69
N ALA A 500 -47.91 23.74 -18.00
CA ALA A 500 -49.10 23.56 -18.83
C ALA A 500 -50.32 24.27 -18.22
N SER A 501 -50.51 24.19 -16.90
CA SER A 501 -51.61 24.87 -16.19
C SER A 501 -51.50 26.40 -16.25
N VAL A 502 -50.28 26.95 -16.24
CA VAL A 502 -50.05 28.39 -16.42
C VAL A 502 -50.35 28.81 -17.86
N ILE A 503 -49.88 28.06 -18.86
CA ILE A 503 -50.14 28.32 -20.29
C ILE A 503 -51.64 28.22 -20.60
N GLN A 504 -52.32 27.17 -20.14
CA GLN A 504 -53.77 26.98 -20.32
C GLN A 504 -54.58 28.10 -19.65
N ARG A 505 -54.16 28.57 -18.47
CA ARG A 505 -54.81 29.70 -17.79
C ARG A 505 -54.62 31.01 -18.53
N ALA A 506 -53.40 31.29 -18.99
CA ALA A 506 -53.10 32.48 -19.79
C ALA A 506 -53.85 32.46 -21.14
N TYR A 507 -53.91 31.30 -21.80
CA TYR A 507 -54.68 31.12 -23.04
C TYR A 507 -56.19 31.31 -22.82
N ARG A 508 -56.77 30.69 -21.79
CA ARG A 508 -58.19 30.90 -21.42
C ARG A 508 -58.49 32.38 -21.13
N ALA A 509 -57.60 33.07 -20.42
CA ALA A 509 -57.72 34.51 -20.16
C ALA A 509 -57.62 35.34 -21.45
N HIS A 510 -56.71 35.01 -22.37
CA HIS A 510 -56.59 35.64 -23.68
C HIS A 510 -57.86 35.44 -24.53
N CYS A 511 -58.42 34.22 -24.57
CA CYS A 511 -59.67 33.92 -25.27
C CYS A 511 -60.85 34.72 -24.70
N GLN A 512 -60.97 34.83 -23.37
CA GLN A 512 -62.01 35.64 -22.72
C GLN A 512 -61.81 37.14 -23.00
N HIS A 513 -60.58 37.64 -22.92
CA HIS A 513 -60.27 39.04 -23.24
C HIS A 513 -60.57 39.38 -24.70
N ARG A 514 -60.26 38.47 -25.64
CA ARG A 514 -60.59 38.61 -27.07
C ARG A 514 -62.10 38.62 -27.30
N ARG A 515 -62.87 37.72 -26.66
CA ARG A 515 -64.35 37.77 -26.68
C ARG A 515 -64.90 39.09 -26.15
N TYR A 516 -64.36 39.59 -25.03
CA TYR A 516 -64.74 40.89 -24.47
C TYR A 516 -64.43 42.07 -25.41
N ILE A 517 -63.26 42.08 -26.06
CA ILE A 517 -62.92 43.11 -27.06
C ILE A 517 -63.88 43.04 -28.26
N THR A 518 -64.20 41.85 -28.78
CA THR A 518 -65.18 41.68 -29.86
C THR A 518 -66.56 42.20 -29.43
N LEU A 519 -67.03 41.83 -28.24
CA LEU A 519 -68.31 42.31 -27.70
C LEU A 519 -68.32 43.85 -27.54
N LYS A 520 -67.25 44.43 -26.99
CA LYS A 520 -67.08 45.88 -26.85
C LYS A 520 -67.08 46.59 -28.21
N SER A 521 -66.44 46.00 -29.23
CA SER A 521 -66.45 46.50 -30.60
C SER A 521 -67.87 46.51 -31.18
N SER A 522 -68.60 45.39 -31.05
CA SER A 522 -69.99 45.28 -31.50
C SER A 522 -70.92 46.28 -30.81
N VAL A 523 -70.80 46.44 -29.48
CA VAL A 523 -71.57 47.44 -28.72
C VAL A 523 -71.24 48.87 -29.18
N LEU A 524 -69.97 49.21 -29.40
CA LEU A 524 -69.56 50.53 -29.91
C LEU A 524 -70.04 50.77 -31.35
N ASN A 525 -70.18 49.72 -32.17
CA ASN A 525 -70.77 49.82 -33.50
C ASN A 525 -72.29 50.00 -33.45
N VAL A 526 -73.01 49.27 -32.59
CA VAL A 526 -74.44 49.47 -32.35
C VAL A 526 -74.71 50.88 -31.81
N GLN A 527 -73.92 51.36 -30.84
CA GLN A 527 -74.02 52.73 -30.32
C GLN A 527 -73.74 53.80 -31.39
N ARG A 528 -72.74 53.59 -32.27
CA ARG A 528 -72.50 54.47 -33.43
C ARG A 528 -73.68 54.45 -34.41
N ARG A 529 -74.23 53.28 -34.74
CA ARG A 529 -75.37 53.11 -35.66
C ARG A 529 -76.65 53.73 -35.10
N TYR A 530 -76.89 53.60 -33.80
CA TYR A 530 -77.98 54.28 -33.09
C TYR A 530 -77.81 55.81 -33.12
N ARG A 531 -76.61 56.33 -32.80
CA ARG A 531 -76.33 57.78 -32.87
C ARG A 531 -76.48 58.33 -34.28
N ALA A 532 -76.04 57.58 -35.30
CA ALA A 532 -76.27 57.93 -36.70
C ALA A 532 -77.77 57.98 -37.03
N ASN A 533 -78.52 56.91 -36.75
CA ASN A 533 -79.98 56.86 -36.99
C ASN A 533 -80.75 57.95 -36.22
N ALA A 534 -80.31 58.31 -35.01
CA ALA A 534 -80.89 59.42 -34.24
C ALA A 534 -80.61 60.78 -34.90
N ALA A 535 -79.39 61.00 -35.42
CA ALA A 535 -79.07 62.17 -36.22
C ALA A 535 -79.89 62.23 -37.52
N THR A 536 -80.02 61.11 -38.25
CA THR A 536 -80.84 61.00 -39.46
C THR A 536 -82.33 61.27 -39.16
N LYS A 537 -82.88 60.76 -38.06
CA LYS A 537 -84.26 61.08 -37.62
C LYS A 537 -84.41 62.57 -37.28
N LYS A 538 -83.41 63.21 -36.67
CA LYS A 538 -83.42 64.66 -36.39
C LYS A 538 -83.36 65.49 -37.68
N GLN A 539 -82.47 65.16 -38.60
CA GLN A 539 -82.41 65.77 -39.93
C GLN A 539 -83.70 65.57 -40.71
N ARG A 540 -84.31 64.36 -40.68
CA ARG A 540 -85.59 64.09 -41.35
C ARG A 540 -86.74 64.92 -40.75
N LYS A 541 -86.80 65.08 -39.42
CA LYS A 541 -87.78 66.00 -38.79
C LYS A 541 -87.56 67.45 -39.22
N GLN A 542 -86.31 67.91 -39.31
CA GLN A 542 -85.98 69.26 -39.80
C GLN A 542 -86.35 69.42 -41.29
N TYR A 543 -86.09 68.41 -42.13
CA TYR A 543 -86.50 68.40 -43.53
C TYR A 543 -88.03 68.37 -43.69
N GLU A 544 -88.75 67.61 -42.87
CA GLU A 544 -90.23 67.60 -42.86
C GLU A 544 -90.80 68.93 -42.34
N GLN A 545 -90.14 69.61 -41.40
CA GLN A 545 -90.49 70.98 -41.01
C GLN A 545 -90.24 71.99 -42.13
N ILE A 546 -89.08 71.93 -42.81
CA ILE A 546 -88.74 72.76 -43.96
C ILE A 546 -89.72 72.50 -45.12
N ARG A 547 -90.07 71.24 -45.40
CA ARG A 547 -91.06 70.86 -46.42
C ARG A 547 -92.46 71.35 -46.08
N LYS A 548 -92.90 71.23 -44.82
CA LYS A 548 -94.20 71.80 -44.38
C LYS A 548 -94.20 73.32 -44.48
N ALA A 549 -93.13 73.99 -44.07
CA ALA A 549 -92.98 75.44 -44.23
C ALA A 549 -92.98 75.85 -45.71
N ALA A 550 -92.30 75.10 -46.59
CA ALA A 550 -92.27 75.35 -48.03
C ALA A 550 -93.65 75.15 -48.69
N VAL A 551 -94.41 74.11 -48.30
CA VAL A 551 -95.78 73.90 -48.79
C VAL A 551 -96.72 75.00 -48.30
N ILE A 552 -96.59 75.44 -47.05
CA ILE A 552 -97.35 76.59 -46.52
C ILE A 552 -96.97 77.88 -47.26
N LEU A 553 -95.68 78.12 -47.55
CA LEU A 553 -95.21 79.26 -48.35
C LEU A 553 -95.72 79.19 -49.80
N GLN A 554 -95.75 78.02 -50.42
CA GLN A 554 -96.27 77.82 -51.78
C GLN A 554 -97.80 78.02 -51.84
N ALA A 555 -98.54 77.55 -50.83
CA ALA A 555 -99.98 77.80 -50.71
C ALA A 555 -100.29 79.27 -50.38
N ALA A 556 -99.51 79.90 -49.50
CA ALA A 556 -99.64 81.32 -49.17
C ALA A 556 -99.32 82.22 -50.36
N PHE A 557 -98.28 81.92 -51.14
CA PHE A 557 -97.91 82.69 -52.34
C PHE A 557 -98.99 82.60 -53.43
N ARG A 558 -99.52 81.40 -53.70
CA ARG A 558 -100.67 81.21 -54.62
C ARG A 558 -101.93 81.92 -54.11
N GLY A 559 -102.20 81.85 -52.82
CA GLY A 559 -103.29 82.59 -52.17
C GLY A 559 -103.04 84.10 -51.98
N GLN A 560 -101.84 84.60 -52.31
CA GLN A 560 -101.47 86.02 -52.24
C GLN A 560 -101.53 86.71 -53.61
N GLN A 561 -101.41 85.96 -54.73
CA GLN A 561 -101.73 86.49 -56.06
C GLN A 561 -103.23 86.82 -56.18
N VAL A 562 -104.13 85.90 -55.82
CA VAL A 562 -105.59 86.14 -55.87
C VAL A 562 -106.03 87.28 -54.92
N ARG A 563 -105.35 87.45 -53.78
CA ARG A 563 -105.63 88.55 -52.83
C ARG A 563 -104.90 89.85 -53.13
N LYS A 564 -104.23 89.97 -54.29
CA LYS A 564 -103.61 91.21 -54.78
C LYS A 564 -104.54 92.03 -55.67
N GLU A 565 -105.55 91.42 -56.29
CA GLU A 565 -106.56 92.13 -57.09
C GLU A 565 -107.65 92.74 -56.21
N VAL A 566 -108.22 91.98 -55.27
CA VAL A 566 -109.31 92.43 -54.38
C VAL A 566 -108.90 93.50 -53.34
N ARG A 567 -107.58 93.73 -53.13
CA ARG A 567 -107.08 94.66 -52.09
C ARG A 567 -106.78 96.08 -52.55
N LYS A 568 -106.98 96.42 -53.81
CA LYS A 568 -106.86 97.81 -54.29
C LYS A 568 -108.03 98.71 -53.89
N GLU A 569 -109.15 98.13 -53.46
CA GLU A 569 -110.43 98.83 -53.42
C GLU A 569 -110.92 99.20 -52.00
N VAL A 570 -110.26 98.71 -50.94
CA VAL A 570 -110.73 98.89 -49.55
C VAL A 570 -109.69 99.60 -48.66
N SER A 571 -109.71 100.94 -48.75
CA SER A 571 -109.29 101.89 -47.69
C SER A 571 -107.86 101.74 -47.12
N HIS A 572 -106.89 102.61 -47.41
CA HIS A 572 -106.99 104.09 -47.43
C HIS A 572 -107.59 104.75 -46.16
N ARG A 573 -107.77 104.03 -45.04
CA ARG A 573 -108.32 104.62 -43.78
C ARG A 573 -107.54 104.42 -42.47
N HIS A 574 -106.49 103.59 -42.39
CA HIS A 574 -105.76 103.37 -41.13
C HIS A 574 -104.23 103.45 -41.26
N GLN A 575 -103.76 104.33 -42.15
CA GLN A 575 -102.36 104.67 -42.33
C GLN A 575 -102.02 105.98 -41.58
N ALA A 576 -102.10 106.00 -40.23
CA ALA A 576 -101.64 107.13 -39.42
C ALA A 576 -101.56 106.81 -37.90
N ALA A 577 -100.54 106.08 -37.47
CA ALA A 577 -100.06 106.11 -36.07
C ALA A 577 -98.69 105.40 -35.93
N THR A 578 -97.65 106.08 -36.43
CA THR A 578 -96.36 106.19 -35.71
C THR A 578 -95.83 104.89 -35.08
N MET A 579 -95.52 103.88 -35.90
CA MET A 579 -94.13 103.60 -36.29
C MET A 579 -93.07 104.48 -35.60
N ILE A 580 -92.02 103.82 -35.07
CA ILE A 580 -90.71 104.38 -34.70
C ILE A 580 -90.71 105.26 -33.43
N GLN A 581 -90.15 104.75 -32.31
CA GLN A 581 -89.18 105.53 -31.50
C GLN A 581 -88.44 104.82 -30.33
N SER A 582 -88.90 103.70 -29.74
CA SER A 582 -88.30 103.19 -28.48
C SER A 582 -87.54 101.84 -28.53
N ALA A 583 -87.50 101.16 -29.67
CA ALA A 583 -87.00 99.78 -29.80
C ALA A 583 -85.45 99.56 -29.72
N PHE A 584 -84.64 100.56 -29.31
CA PHE A 584 -83.17 100.46 -29.48
C PHE A 584 -82.27 100.83 -28.28
N ARG A 585 -82.81 101.28 -27.13
CA ARG A 585 -81.96 101.73 -25.99
C ARG A 585 -81.80 100.75 -24.82
N LYS A 586 -82.67 99.74 -24.64
CA LYS A 586 -82.61 98.81 -23.48
C LYS A 586 -81.80 97.52 -23.71
N HIS A 587 -81.54 97.13 -24.95
CA HIS A 587 -80.85 95.86 -25.26
C HIS A 587 -79.30 95.94 -25.15
N ARG A 588 -78.71 97.14 -25.16
CA ARG A 588 -77.25 97.34 -25.33
C ARG A 588 -76.40 97.22 -24.06
N GLU A 589 -76.98 97.25 -22.86
CA GLU A 589 -76.24 97.09 -21.59
C GLU A 589 -76.50 95.76 -20.85
N GLN A 590 -77.56 95.02 -21.17
CA GLN A 590 -77.89 93.78 -20.46
C GLN A 590 -76.95 92.61 -20.80
N VAL A 591 -76.16 92.72 -21.87
CA VAL A 591 -75.18 91.71 -22.31
C VAL A 591 -73.84 91.81 -21.55
N LYS A 592 -73.46 93.01 -21.05
CA LYS A 592 -72.17 93.18 -20.32
C LYS A 592 -72.18 92.63 -18.90
N PHE A 593 -73.34 92.70 -18.21
CA PHE A 593 -73.46 92.25 -16.83
C PHE A 593 -73.43 90.71 -16.67
N GLN A 594 -73.90 89.95 -17.67
CA GLN A 594 -73.92 88.49 -17.60
C GLN A 594 -72.54 87.84 -17.86
N ALA A 595 -71.65 88.49 -18.61
CA ALA A 595 -70.27 88.04 -18.79
C ALA A 595 -69.43 88.18 -17.49
N MET A 596 -69.75 89.17 -16.65
CA MET A 596 -69.05 89.43 -15.38
C MET A 596 -69.38 88.39 -14.29
N ARG A 597 -70.63 87.89 -14.28
CA ARG A 597 -71.13 86.93 -13.28
C ARG A 597 -70.57 85.51 -13.41
N GLN A 598 -70.14 85.09 -14.60
CA GLN A 598 -69.52 83.76 -14.80
C GLN A 598 -68.05 83.71 -14.37
N SER A 599 -67.31 84.82 -14.50
CA SER A 599 -65.90 84.90 -14.10
C SER A 599 -65.69 84.81 -12.59
N ALA A 600 -66.63 85.34 -11.79
CA ALA A 600 -66.58 85.28 -10.33
C ALA A 600 -66.74 83.85 -9.76
N ILE A 601 -67.59 83.02 -10.38
CA ILE A 601 -67.89 81.64 -9.92
C ILE A 601 -66.72 80.68 -10.21
N ILE A 602 -65.94 80.94 -11.26
CA ILE A 602 -64.76 80.13 -11.61
C ILE A 602 -63.59 80.42 -10.65
N ILE A 603 -63.41 81.68 -10.22
CA ILE A 603 -62.32 82.07 -9.29
C ILE A 603 -62.63 81.63 -7.85
N GLN A 604 -63.89 81.72 -7.39
CA GLN A 604 -64.28 81.26 -6.05
C GLN A 604 -64.23 79.72 -5.87
N ARG A 605 -64.21 78.94 -6.96
CA ARG A 605 -64.11 77.47 -6.90
C ARG A 605 -62.67 76.94 -6.83
N HIS A 606 -61.66 77.76 -7.13
CA HIS A 606 -60.24 77.33 -7.09
C HIS A 606 -59.56 77.66 -5.75
N CYS A 607 -59.86 78.81 -5.13
CA CYS A 607 -59.24 79.24 -3.86
C CYS A 607 -59.81 78.60 -2.58
N ARG A 608 -60.58 77.50 -2.69
CA ARG A 608 -60.95 76.63 -1.55
C ARG A 608 -60.36 75.21 -1.60
N SER A 609 -59.49 74.89 -2.57
CA SER A 609 -58.84 73.56 -2.65
C SER A 609 -57.33 73.51 -2.36
N CYS A 610 -56.64 74.65 -2.21
CA CYS A 610 -55.17 74.68 -2.24
C CYS A 610 -54.45 75.07 -0.93
N THR A 611 -55.15 75.39 0.17
CA THR A 611 -54.51 75.78 1.45
C THR A 611 -54.80 74.86 2.64
N LEU A 612 -55.50 73.73 2.45
CA LEU A 612 -55.74 72.70 3.49
C LEU A 612 -55.39 71.25 3.07
N ALA A 613 -54.69 71.06 1.95
CA ALA A 613 -54.31 69.74 1.44
C ALA A 613 -52.83 69.34 1.70
N ALA A 614 -51.94 70.31 1.94
CA ALA A 614 -50.49 70.05 2.01
C ALA A 614 -50.03 69.40 3.33
N ILE A 615 -50.59 69.79 4.48
CA ILE A 615 -50.08 69.38 5.81
C ILE A 615 -50.78 68.12 6.35
N ARG A 616 -52.08 67.91 6.08
CA ARG A 616 -52.79 66.68 6.49
C ARG A 616 -52.33 65.42 5.72
N GLY A 617 -51.83 65.58 4.50
CA GLY A 617 -51.36 64.47 3.67
C GLY A 617 -50.04 63.83 4.11
N TRP A 618 -49.18 64.52 4.87
CA TRP A 618 -47.87 63.97 5.28
C TRP A 618 -47.97 63.13 6.56
N CYS A 619 -48.68 63.62 7.59
CA CYS A 619 -48.89 62.86 8.82
C CYS A 619 -49.69 61.56 8.58
N VAL A 620 -50.80 61.61 7.83
CA VAL A 620 -51.60 60.40 7.54
C VAL A 620 -50.79 59.35 6.78
N ARG A 621 -49.90 59.73 5.85
CA ARG A 621 -49.00 58.78 5.17
C ARG A 621 -47.88 58.26 6.09
N ARG A 622 -47.40 59.05 7.04
CA ARG A 622 -46.41 58.61 8.04
C ARG A 622 -47.01 57.62 9.04
N ASP A 623 -48.24 57.86 9.49
CA ASP A 623 -48.92 57.01 10.47
C ASP A 623 -49.52 55.76 9.85
N ILE A 624 -50.07 55.81 8.63
CA ILE A 624 -50.43 54.59 7.87
C ILE A 624 -49.18 53.75 7.56
N SER A 625 -48.03 54.37 7.29
CA SER A 625 -46.77 53.63 7.09
C SER A 625 -46.23 53.02 8.41
N ARG A 626 -46.39 53.71 9.55
CA ARG A 626 -46.09 53.16 10.88
C ARG A 626 -47.05 52.02 11.25
N GLN A 627 -48.35 52.17 11.05
CA GLN A 627 -49.35 51.12 11.30
C GLN A 627 -49.14 49.91 10.38
N ASN A 628 -48.83 50.10 9.10
CA ASN A 628 -48.48 48.99 8.20
C ASN A 628 -47.15 48.32 8.57
N ARG A 629 -46.12 49.07 9.02
CA ARG A 629 -44.91 48.47 9.58
C ARG A 629 -45.18 47.69 10.86
N ALA A 630 -45.97 48.25 11.78
CA ALA A 630 -46.38 47.56 13.02
C ALA A 630 -47.19 46.31 12.70
N ALA A 631 -48.16 46.36 11.79
CA ALA A 631 -48.93 45.22 11.32
C ALA A 631 -48.03 44.15 10.66
N VAL A 632 -47.07 44.52 9.82
CA VAL A 632 -46.11 43.58 9.21
C VAL A 632 -45.16 42.97 10.27
N VAL A 633 -44.72 43.74 11.26
CA VAL A 633 -43.89 43.24 12.38
C VAL A 633 -44.69 42.31 13.29
N ILE A 634 -45.94 42.64 13.62
CA ILE A 634 -46.85 41.80 14.41
C ILE A 634 -47.24 40.55 13.64
N GLN A 635 -47.59 40.64 12.36
CA GLN A 635 -47.90 39.48 11.51
C GLN A 635 -46.68 38.58 11.29
N SER A 636 -45.46 39.13 11.16
CA SER A 636 -44.24 38.33 11.02
C SER A 636 -43.80 37.71 12.36
N CYS A 637 -43.94 38.42 13.49
CA CYS A 637 -43.78 37.83 14.82
C CYS A 637 -44.82 36.76 15.11
N TRP A 638 -46.08 36.96 14.74
CA TRP A 638 -47.15 35.98 14.91
C TRP A 638 -46.93 34.76 14.00
N ARG A 639 -46.62 34.94 12.71
CA ARG A 639 -46.24 33.83 11.81
C ARG A 639 -45.00 33.08 12.32
N GLY A 640 -44.01 33.80 12.86
CA GLY A 640 -42.81 33.23 13.48
C GLY A 640 -43.06 32.56 14.84
N SER A 641 -44.06 33.00 15.59
CA SER A 641 -44.55 32.40 16.84
C SER A 641 -45.33 31.11 16.54
N VAL A 642 -46.26 31.15 15.60
CA VAL A 642 -47.03 29.99 15.12
C VAL A 642 -46.09 28.93 14.51
N GLN A 643 -45.12 29.31 13.68
CA GLN A 643 -44.13 28.36 13.18
C GLN A 643 -43.19 27.84 14.28
N ARG A 644 -42.79 28.65 15.27
CA ARG A 644 -42.07 28.15 16.46
C ARG A 644 -42.93 27.17 17.27
N ARG A 645 -44.23 27.42 17.44
CA ARG A 645 -45.16 26.54 18.17
C ARG A 645 -45.43 25.22 17.42
N ILE A 646 -45.56 25.26 16.09
CA ILE A 646 -45.64 24.07 15.22
C ILE A 646 -44.32 23.29 15.24
N PHE A 647 -43.18 23.97 15.17
CA PHE A 647 -41.86 23.36 15.27
C PHE A 647 -41.65 22.70 16.64
N GLN A 648 -42.08 23.36 17.73
CA GLN A 648 -41.96 22.81 19.08
C GLN A 648 -42.87 21.58 19.27
N LYS A 649 -44.13 21.60 18.81
CA LYS A 649 -44.98 20.39 18.78
C LYS A 649 -44.34 19.25 17.97
N LYS A 650 -43.71 19.54 16.82
CA LYS A 650 -42.96 18.55 16.02
C LYS A 650 -41.70 18.04 16.76
N LYS A 651 -40.99 18.91 17.49
CA LYS A 651 -39.81 18.58 18.31
C LYS A 651 -40.19 17.70 19.50
N GLU A 652 -41.28 18.02 20.20
CA GLU A 652 -41.81 17.23 21.31
C GLU A 652 -42.32 15.86 20.85
N ALA A 653 -43.04 15.80 19.72
CA ALA A 653 -43.43 14.53 19.10
C ALA A 653 -42.20 13.69 18.73
N ALA A 654 -41.16 14.32 18.14
CA ALA A 654 -39.90 13.65 17.83
C ALA A 654 -39.15 13.18 19.10
N VAL A 655 -39.16 13.95 20.19
CA VAL A 655 -38.54 13.56 21.47
C VAL A 655 -39.33 12.44 22.16
N LYS A 656 -40.67 12.44 22.12
CA LYS A 656 -41.51 11.33 22.60
C LYS A 656 -41.25 10.06 21.78
N LEU A 657 -41.16 10.17 20.45
CA LEU A 657 -40.81 9.06 19.57
C LEU A 657 -39.38 8.54 19.83
N GLN A 658 -38.40 9.44 20.00
CA GLN A 658 -37.03 9.08 20.34
C GLN A 658 -36.90 8.42 21.73
N ARG A 659 -37.65 8.89 22.74
CA ARG A 659 -37.74 8.21 24.05
C ARG A 659 -38.32 6.81 23.90
N ARG A 660 -39.40 6.64 23.13
CA ARG A 660 -40.05 5.33 22.94
C ARG A 660 -39.18 4.36 22.12
N VAL A 661 -38.47 4.84 21.10
CA VAL A 661 -37.48 4.06 20.34
C VAL A 661 -36.28 3.68 21.22
N ARG A 662 -35.76 4.59 22.05
CA ARG A 662 -34.69 4.29 23.02
C ARG A 662 -35.13 3.26 24.06
N ALA A 663 -36.36 3.36 24.59
CA ALA A 663 -36.91 2.37 25.51
C ALA A 663 -37.06 0.98 24.84
N VAL A 664 -37.50 0.92 23.59
CA VAL A 664 -37.57 -0.34 22.82
C VAL A 664 -36.18 -0.89 22.49
N GLN A 665 -35.17 -0.04 22.27
CA GLN A 665 -33.78 -0.47 22.10
C GLN A 665 -33.17 -1.00 23.40
N LEU A 666 -33.36 -0.30 24.53
CA LEU A 666 -32.95 -0.77 25.86
C LEU A 666 -33.60 -2.12 26.20
N GLY A 667 -34.92 -2.26 26.04
CA GLY A 667 -35.61 -3.53 26.28
C GLY A 667 -35.18 -4.66 25.33
N ARG A 668 -34.71 -4.34 24.11
CA ARG A 668 -34.09 -5.32 23.20
C ARG A 668 -32.66 -5.70 23.63
N GLU A 669 -31.87 -4.75 24.15
CA GLU A 669 -30.54 -5.02 24.69
C GLU A 669 -30.61 -5.82 25.99
N GLU A 670 -31.53 -5.50 26.90
CA GLU A 670 -31.79 -6.26 28.12
C GLU A 670 -32.28 -7.69 27.81
N ARG A 671 -33.24 -7.85 26.90
CA ARG A 671 -33.70 -9.18 26.47
C ARG A 671 -32.59 -9.97 25.77
N SER A 672 -31.72 -9.30 24.99
CA SER A 672 -30.51 -9.89 24.40
C SER A 672 -29.52 -10.35 25.49
N ASN A 673 -29.22 -9.50 26.47
CA ASN A 673 -28.35 -9.81 27.60
C ASN A 673 -28.89 -10.98 28.43
N TYR A 674 -30.19 -11.01 28.70
CA TYR A 674 -30.86 -12.13 29.37
C TYR A 674 -30.74 -13.43 28.56
N THR A 675 -30.97 -13.40 27.24
CA THR A 675 -30.78 -14.60 26.40
C THR A 675 -29.32 -15.07 26.34
N GLN A 676 -28.34 -14.17 26.30
CA GLN A 676 -26.92 -14.53 26.38
C GLN A 676 -26.56 -15.14 27.74
N MET A 677 -27.06 -14.56 28.84
CA MET A 677 -26.82 -15.09 30.19
C MET A 677 -27.46 -16.46 30.38
N ARG A 678 -28.69 -16.66 29.89
CA ARG A 678 -29.39 -17.96 29.88
C ARG A 678 -28.64 -18.99 29.03
N GLN A 679 -28.15 -18.63 27.84
CA GLN A 679 -27.38 -19.54 26.98
C GLN A 679 -26.00 -19.86 27.56
N ALA A 680 -25.34 -18.91 28.23
CA ALA A 680 -24.12 -19.16 28.99
C ALA A 680 -24.37 -20.14 30.15
N ALA A 681 -25.44 -19.93 30.92
CA ALA A 681 -25.84 -20.83 32.02
C ALA A 681 -26.16 -22.25 31.52
N VAL A 682 -26.97 -22.40 30.47
CA VAL A 682 -27.30 -23.70 29.85
C VAL A 682 -26.03 -24.39 29.30
N THR A 683 -25.11 -23.63 28.71
CA THR A 683 -23.81 -24.16 28.22
C THR A 683 -22.94 -24.63 29.38
N LEU A 684 -22.90 -23.89 30.49
CA LEU A 684 -22.17 -24.26 31.71
C LEU A 684 -22.77 -25.52 32.34
N GLN A 685 -24.10 -25.57 32.51
CA GLN A 685 -24.83 -26.73 33.01
C GLN A 685 -24.59 -27.98 32.14
N LYS A 686 -24.64 -27.85 30.81
CA LYS A 686 -24.31 -28.93 29.87
C LYS A 686 -22.87 -29.42 30.06
N HIS A 687 -21.91 -28.52 30.24
CA HIS A 687 -20.52 -28.90 30.49
C HIS A 687 -20.30 -29.55 31.87
N CYS A 688 -20.95 -29.06 32.93
CA CYS A 688 -20.91 -29.66 34.25
C CYS A 688 -21.53 -31.05 34.28
N ARG A 689 -22.74 -31.24 33.72
CA ARG A 689 -23.37 -32.57 33.58
C ARG A 689 -22.49 -33.53 32.79
N ALA A 690 -21.94 -33.10 31.66
CA ALA A 690 -21.01 -33.91 30.87
C ALA A 690 -19.63 -34.12 31.53
N TRP A 691 -19.24 -33.32 32.52
CA TRP A 691 -18.04 -33.54 33.33
C TRP A 691 -18.30 -34.57 34.44
N ILE A 692 -19.45 -34.47 35.12
CA ILE A 692 -19.92 -35.45 36.12
C ILE A 692 -20.03 -36.85 35.48
N ALA A 693 -20.73 -36.97 34.35
CA ALA A 693 -20.86 -38.26 33.65
C ALA A 693 -19.50 -38.86 33.25
N ARG A 694 -18.57 -38.05 32.71
CA ARG A 694 -17.21 -38.50 32.40
C ARG A 694 -16.40 -38.89 33.64
N ARG A 695 -16.64 -38.23 34.78
CA ARG A 695 -16.00 -38.57 36.05
C ARG A 695 -16.51 -39.91 36.58
N GLN A 696 -17.83 -40.14 36.56
CA GLN A 696 -18.46 -41.39 36.97
C GLN A 696 -17.96 -42.58 36.13
N VAL A 697 -17.93 -42.46 34.79
CA VAL A 697 -17.37 -43.50 33.90
C VAL A 697 -15.90 -43.80 34.23
N LEU A 698 -15.10 -42.77 34.54
CA LEU A 698 -13.67 -42.91 34.84
C LEU A 698 -13.42 -43.47 36.25
N GLU A 699 -14.33 -43.24 37.20
CA GLU A 699 -14.31 -43.85 38.54
C GLU A 699 -14.79 -45.32 38.50
N ALA A 700 -15.81 -45.66 37.71
CA ALA A 700 -16.23 -47.04 37.44
C ALA A 700 -15.11 -47.86 36.77
N ALA A 701 -14.50 -47.34 35.69
CA ALA A 701 -13.35 -47.96 35.02
C ALA A 701 -12.06 -47.96 35.88
N ARG A 702 -12.05 -47.33 37.06
CA ARG A 702 -11.00 -47.50 38.08
C ARG A 702 -11.38 -48.56 39.11
N ALA A 703 -12.65 -48.67 39.49
CA ALA A 703 -13.14 -49.74 40.36
C ALA A 703 -12.94 -51.12 39.71
N GLU A 704 -13.36 -51.27 38.46
CA GLU A 704 -13.20 -52.50 37.68
C GLU A 704 -11.72 -52.91 37.53
N ARG A 705 -10.81 -51.95 37.30
CA ARG A 705 -9.36 -52.21 37.28
C ARG A 705 -8.78 -52.58 38.64
N ARG A 706 -9.31 -52.03 39.74
CA ARG A 706 -8.93 -52.49 41.09
C ARG A 706 -9.38 -53.93 41.30
N LEU A 707 -10.60 -54.29 40.91
CA LEU A 707 -11.15 -55.65 41.03
C LEU A 707 -10.30 -56.67 40.25
N ARG A 708 -9.96 -56.37 38.98
CA ARG A 708 -9.05 -57.19 38.17
C ARG A 708 -7.65 -57.31 38.80
N PHE A 709 -7.12 -56.23 39.37
CA PHE A 709 -5.82 -56.25 40.05
C PHE A 709 -5.84 -57.05 41.35
N THR A 710 -6.90 -56.95 42.17
CA THR A 710 -7.03 -57.74 43.40
C THR A 710 -7.23 -59.23 43.11
N SER A 711 -7.99 -59.59 42.07
CA SER A 711 -8.10 -60.97 41.58
C SER A 711 -6.72 -61.50 41.12
N ALA A 712 -6.01 -60.77 40.26
CA ALA A 712 -4.67 -61.17 39.83
C ALA A 712 -3.68 -61.34 40.99
N VAL A 713 -3.68 -60.42 41.97
CA VAL A 713 -2.85 -60.51 43.18
C VAL A 713 -3.25 -61.72 44.03
N PHE A 714 -4.55 -62.04 44.16
CA PHE A 714 -5.03 -63.22 44.88
C PHE A 714 -4.56 -64.53 44.23
N HIS A 715 -4.67 -64.67 42.91
CA HIS A 715 -4.18 -65.85 42.20
C HIS A 715 -2.65 -65.97 42.26
N HIS A 716 -1.90 -64.87 42.13
CA HIS A 716 -0.45 -64.89 42.29
C HIS A 716 -0.01 -65.23 43.72
N LEU A 717 -0.68 -64.71 44.76
CA LEU A 717 -0.38 -65.07 46.15
C LEU A 717 -0.70 -66.53 46.43
N SER A 718 -1.78 -67.07 45.85
CA SER A 718 -2.13 -68.48 45.96
C SER A 718 -1.09 -69.38 45.28
N ALA A 719 -0.65 -69.03 44.08
CA ALA A 719 0.47 -69.70 43.40
C ALA A 719 1.78 -69.64 44.20
N ILE A 720 2.09 -68.49 44.84
CA ILE A 720 3.27 -68.36 45.71
C ILE A 720 3.15 -69.22 46.97
N LYS A 721 1.96 -69.37 47.56
CA LYS A 721 1.72 -70.29 48.69
C LYS A 721 1.97 -71.74 48.28
N ILE A 722 1.41 -72.19 47.16
CA ILE A 722 1.59 -73.54 46.62
C ILE A 722 3.07 -73.81 46.29
N GLN A 723 3.74 -72.89 45.60
CA GLN A 723 5.18 -72.98 45.29
C GLN A 723 6.07 -72.99 46.55
N ARG A 724 5.67 -72.31 47.63
CA ARG A 724 6.39 -72.35 48.91
C ARG A 724 6.18 -73.67 49.64
N ALA A 725 4.97 -74.22 49.65
CA ALA A 725 4.69 -75.55 50.23
C ALA A 725 5.51 -76.64 49.52
N LEU A 726 5.49 -76.65 48.19
CA LEU A 726 6.26 -77.60 47.36
C LEU A 726 7.78 -77.48 47.61
N ARG A 727 8.31 -76.25 47.68
CA ARG A 727 9.73 -76.03 48.00
C ARG A 727 10.08 -76.39 49.45
N ALA A 728 9.17 -76.24 50.40
CA ALA A 728 9.38 -76.66 51.78
C ALA A 728 9.44 -78.19 51.89
N HIS A 729 8.56 -78.90 51.17
CA HIS A 729 8.63 -80.36 51.04
C HIS A 729 9.98 -80.81 50.48
N TRP A 730 10.39 -80.29 49.31
CA TRP A 730 11.68 -80.63 48.71
C TRP A 730 12.89 -80.23 49.58
N ALA A 731 12.80 -79.15 50.36
CA ALA A 731 13.84 -78.74 51.30
C ALA A 731 13.95 -79.70 52.50
N LEU A 732 12.81 -80.15 53.06
CA LEU A 732 12.78 -81.16 54.13
C LEU A 732 13.37 -82.48 53.66
N GLU A 733 13.04 -82.87 52.43
CA GLU A 733 13.46 -84.12 51.81
C GLU A 733 14.95 -84.10 51.42
N SER A 734 15.47 -82.94 51.02
CA SER A 734 16.91 -82.71 50.82
C SER A 734 17.68 -82.66 52.14
N ALA A 735 17.12 -82.04 53.19
CA ALA A 735 17.72 -81.98 54.52
C ALA A 735 17.90 -83.37 55.13
N LYS A 736 16.92 -84.27 54.98
CA LYS A 736 17.03 -85.68 55.40
C LYS A 736 18.20 -86.43 54.73
N ARG A 737 18.61 -86.04 53.52
CA ARG A 737 19.69 -86.69 52.75
C ARG A 737 21.10 -86.14 53.04
N GLN A 738 21.24 -85.06 53.81
CA GLN A 738 22.49 -84.28 53.93
C GLN A 738 23.04 -84.14 55.36
N ILE A 739 22.47 -84.83 56.35
CA ILE A 739 22.82 -84.66 57.78
C ILE A 739 24.32 -84.89 58.07
N HIS A 740 24.97 -85.81 57.35
CA HIS A 740 26.39 -86.14 57.55
C HIS A 740 27.41 -85.12 56.98
N SER A 741 27.03 -84.23 56.07
CA SER A 741 27.97 -83.30 55.41
C SER A 741 28.15 -81.96 56.15
N VAL A 742 27.24 -81.64 57.09
CA VAL A 742 27.16 -80.31 57.72
C VAL A 742 28.12 -80.15 58.91
N ILE A 743 28.35 -81.22 59.68
CA ILE A 743 29.17 -81.18 60.91
C ILE A 743 30.63 -80.80 60.61
N THR A 744 31.19 -81.28 59.49
CA THR A 744 32.59 -81.09 59.11
C THR A 744 32.91 -79.68 58.60
N ILE A 745 31.92 -78.90 58.17
CA ILE A 745 32.12 -77.58 57.55
C ILE A 745 32.09 -76.44 58.59
N GLN A 746 31.58 -76.71 59.80
CA GLN A 746 31.26 -75.66 60.77
C GLN A 746 32.50 -75.03 61.45
N VAL A 747 33.64 -75.72 61.48
CA VAL A 747 34.87 -75.24 62.17
C VAL A 747 35.67 -74.21 61.35
N GLN A 748 35.66 -74.30 60.02
CA GLN A 748 36.49 -73.41 59.18
C GLN A 748 35.86 -72.01 58.95
N ARG A 749 34.55 -71.88 59.13
CA ARG A 749 33.75 -70.76 58.59
C ARG A 749 33.82 -69.45 59.37
N GLN A 750 34.48 -69.44 60.53
CA GLN A 750 34.41 -68.33 61.49
C GLN A 750 35.48 -67.23 61.28
N ARG A 751 36.59 -67.52 60.59
CA ARG A 751 37.67 -66.53 60.33
C ARG A 751 37.43 -65.67 59.07
N ASP A 752 36.95 -66.25 57.97
CA ASP A 752 36.81 -65.54 56.68
C ASP A 752 35.71 -64.46 56.69
N HIS A 753 34.72 -64.58 57.58
CA HIS A 753 33.52 -63.75 57.58
C HIS A 753 33.80 -62.26 57.87
N ILE A 754 34.86 -61.96 58.63
CA ILE A 754 35.22 -60.59 59.05
C ILE A 754 35.92 -59.83 57.91
N VAL A 755 36.84 -60.49 57.21
CA VAL A 755 37.60 -59.91 56.07
C VAL A 755 36.66 -59.58 54.90
N ILE A 756 35.72 -60.49 54.59
CA ILE A 756 34.70 -60.30 53.55
C ILE A 756 33.81 -59.09 53.84
N TYR A 757 33.44 -58.86 55.11
CA TYR A 757 32.63 -57.71 55.52
C TYR A 757 33.35 -56.37 55.31
N TYR A 758 34.62 -56.25 55.71
CA TYR A 758 35.41 -55.03 55.50
C TYR A 758 35.63 -54.73 54.01
N TRP A 759 35.91 -55.76 53.20
CA TRP A 759 36.08 -55.60 51.76
C TRP A 759 34.80 -55.16 51.05
N LEU A 760 33.65 -55.75 51.41
CA LEU A 760 32.33 -55.34 50.88
C LEU A 760 31.97 -53.90 51.30
N ALA A 761 32.24 -53.50 52.54
CA ALA A 761 31.98 -52.15 53.03
C ALA A 761 32.82 -51.10 52.26
N ARG A 762 34.11 -51.35 52.07
CA ARG A 762 35.01 -50.48 51.28
C ARG A 762 34.55 -50.36 49.82
N ARG A 763 34.12 -51.47 49.21
CA ARG A 763 33.57 -51.50 47.84
C ARG A 763 32.23 -50.75 47.73
N HIS A 764 31.36 -50.82 48.74
CA HIS A 764 30.10 -50.07 48.78
C HIS A 764 30.30 -48.55 48.96
N ASN A 765 31.27 -48.14 49.78
CA ASN A 765 31.61 -46.72 49.94
C ASN A 765 32.20 -46.13 48.65
N ALA A 766 33.17 -46.82 48.02
CA ALA A 766 33.70 -46.41 46.71
C ALA A 766 32.59 -46.30 45.64
N ALA A 767 31.69 -47.29 45.59
CA ALA A 767 30.54 -47.24 44.68
C ALA A 767 29.59 -46.07 44.97
N SER A 768 29.35 -45.72 46.25
CA SER A 768 28.52 -44.56 46.61
C SER A 768 29.14 -43.23 46.19
N VAL A 769 30.44 -43.04 46.41
CA VAL A 769 31.18 -41.83 45.98
C VAL A 769 31.13 -41.67 44.46
N ILE A 770 31.42 -42.73 43.71
CA ILE A 770 31.34 -42.73 42.23
C ILE A 770 29.91 -42.44 41.76
N GLN A 771 28.90 -43.09 42.35
CA GLN A 771 27.49 -42.82 42.01
C GLN A 771 27.08 -41.38 42.31
N GLN A 772 27.55 -40.79 43.41
CA GLN A 772 27.26 -39.40 43.77
C GLN A 772 27.93 -38.42 42.80
N ALA A 773 29.19 -38.66 42.42
CA ALA A 773 29.90 -37.87 41.40
C ALA A 773 29.21 -37.96 40.03
N VAL A 774 28.85 -39.16 39.56
CA VAL A 774 28.13 -39.37 38.30
C VAL A 774 26.75 -38.71 38.32
N ARG A 775 26.00 -38.80 39.44
CA ARG A 775 24.71 -38.11 39.61
C ARG A 775 24.88 -36.57 39.54
N LYS A 776 25.92 -36.01 40.18
CA LYS A 776 26.25 -34.57 40.11
C LYS A 776 26.61 -34.13 38.68
N PHE A 777 27.45 -34.89 37.99
CA PHE A 777 27.80 -34.65 36.58
C PHE A 777 26.59 -34.69 35.64
N LEU A 778 25.74 -35.72 35.77
CA LEU A 778 24.52 -35.86 34.97
C LEU A 778 23.52 -34.73 35.25
N LEU A 779 23.40 -34.27 36.50
CA LEU A 779 22.58 -33.11 36.88
C LEU A 779 23.07 -31.85 36.17
N LEU A 780 24.36 -31.53 36.25
CA LEU A 780 24.98 -30.37 35.60
C LEU A 780 24.84 -30.44 34.07
N ARG A 781 25.06 -31.62 33.46
CA ARG A 781 24.89 -31.85 32.00
C ARG A 781 23.42 -31.77 31.56
N ARG A 782 22.46 -32.06 32.46
CA ARG A 782 21.02 -31.84 32.24
C ARG A 782 20.66 -30.36 32.35
N GLN A 783 21.19 -29.64 33.34
CA GLN A 783 21.00 -28.20 33.52
C GLN A 783 21.55 -27.39 32.34
N LYS A 784 22.80 -27.67 31.89
CA LYS A 784 23.39 -27.07 30.69
C LYS A 784 22.56 -27.37 29.42
N ARG A 785 22.01 -28.59 29.27
CA ARG A 785 21.08 -28.91 28.16
C ARG A 785 19.77 -28.11 28.24
N VAL A 786 19.20 -27.97 29.43
CA VAL A 786 17.97 -27.17 29.64
C VAL A 786 18.21 -25.69 29.36
N GLN A 787 19.33 -25.10 29.82
CA GLN A 787 19.72 -23.72 29.50
C GLN A 787 19.93 -23.53 27.99
N ARG A 788 20.70 -24.40 27.31
CA ARG A 788 20.85 -24.37 25.84
C ARG A 788 19.49 -24.50 25.12
N GLY A 789 18.58 -25.30 25.66
CA GLY A 789 17.19 -25.43 25.18
C GLY A 789 16.39 -24.13 25.33
N PHE A 790 16.48 -23.45 26.48
CA PHE A 790 15.85 -22.16 26.70
C PHE A 790 16.42 -21.07 25.78
N VAL A 791 17.75 -21.01 25.61
CA VAL A 791 18.39 -20.05 24.69
C VAL A 791 17.96 -20.32 23.24
N LYS A 792 17.95 -21.57 22.78
CA LYS A 792 17.39 -21.93 21.46
C LYS A 792 15.92 -21.54 21.33
N ALA A 793 15.08 -21.80 22.33
CA ALA A 793 13.66 -21.44 22.31
C ALA A 793 13.45 -19.91 22.27
N GLN A 794 14.23 -19.15 23.04
CA GLN A 794 14.23 -17.69 23.04
C GLN A 794 14.70 -17.13 21.69
N ALA A 795 15.77 -17.66 21.10
CA ALA A 795 16.26 -17.28 19.78
C ALA A 795 15.25 -17.59 18.67
N LEU A 796 14.67 -18.80 18.68
CA LEU A 796 13.60 -19.18 17.74
C LEU A 796 12.37 -18.29 17.87
N TRP A 797 11.97 -17.93 19.10
CA TRP A 797 10.86 -17.02 19.33
C TRP A 797 11.19 -15.59 18.88
N ARG A 798 12.38 -15.06 19.21
CA ARG A 798 12.84 -13.73 18.77
C ARG A 798 12.84 -13.65 17.25
N GLY A 799 13.38 -14.67 16.58
CA GLY A 799 13.34 -14.80 15.12
C GLY A 799 11.92 -14.90 14.57
N HIS A 800 11.03 -15.69 15.18
CA HIS A 800 9.62 -15.79 14.74
C HIS A 800 8.87 -14.46 14.91
N ARG A 801 9.07 -13.74 16.01
CA ARG A 801 8.45 -12.44 16.26
C ARG A 801 8.96 -11.38 15.29
N SER A 802 10.27 -11.34 15.01
CA SER A 802 10.85 -10.45 14.01
C SER A 802 10.27 -10.73 12.62
N ARG A 803 10.26 -12.01 12.19
CA ARG A 803 9.65 -12.43 10.92
C ARG A 803 8.18 -12.02 10.81
N ARG A 804 7.38 -12.28 11.85
CA ARG A 804 5.95 -11.90 11.87
C ARG A 804 5.70 -10.39 11.74
N LEU A 805 6.67 -9.55 12.11
CA LEU A 805 6.54 -8.08 12.06
C LEU A 805 7.20 -7.48 10.80
N ASN A 806 8.22 -8.12 10.25
CA ASN A 806 9.11 -7.56 9.23
C ASN A 806 9.20 -8.37 7.91
N ASP A 807 8.44 -9.47 7.76
CA ASP A 807 8.48 -10.30 6.55
C ASP A 807 7.81 -9.62 5.34
N ASN A 808 8.62 -8.91 4.56
CA ASN A 808 8.29 -8.46 3.20
C ASN A 808 8.53 -9.62 2.18
N PRO A 809 7.72 -9.74 1.10
CA PRO A 809 7.96 -10.68 0.00
C PRO A 809 9.42 -10.80 -0.49
N LYS A 810 10.16 -9.68 -0.59
CA LYS A 810 11.59 -9.68 -0.96
C LYS A 810 12.44 -10.47 0.03
N ILE A 811 12.22 -10.29 1.34
CA ILE A 811 12.96 -10.98 2.42
C ILE A 811 12.54 -12.46 2.52
N VAL A 812 11.31 -12.79 2.12
CA VAL A 812 10.85 -14.19 2.02
C VAL A 812 11.54 -14.90 0.85
N LYS A 813 11.59 -14.29 -0.34
CA LYS A 813 12.35 -14.80 -1.50
C LYS A 813 13.84 -14.97 -1.16
N LEU A 814 14.47 -13.96 -0.55
CA LEU A 814 15.89 -14.01 -0.15
C LEU A 814 16.19 -15.20 0.78
N ARG A 815 15.30 -15.51 1.75
CA ARG A 815 15.45 -16.68 2.63
C ARG A 815 15.19 -18.01 1.93
N HIS A 816 14.35 -18.05 0.91
CA HIS A 816 14.13 -19.27 0.14
C HIS A 816 15.38 -19.58 -0.68
N HIS A 817 15.90 -18.57 -1.40
CA HIS A 817 17.18 -18.64 -2.10
C HIS A 817 18.32 -19.06 -1.17
N LEU A 818 18.48 -18.39 -0.02
CA LEU A 818 19.51 -18.75 0.96
C LEU A 818 19.40 -20.21 1.43
N ARG A 819 18.19 -20.75 1.60
CA ARG A 819 18.00 -22.18 1.96
C ARG A 819 18.32 -23.14 0.83
N GLN A 820 18.02 -22.78 -0.42
CA GLN A 820 18.38 -23.57 -1.58
C GLN A 820 19.90 -23.62 -1.73
N VAL A 821 20.56 -22.46 -1.66
CA VAL A 821 22.03 -22.36 -1.64
C VAL A 821 22.62 -23.17 -0.48
N SER A 822 22.18 -22.94 0.77
CA SER A 822 22.68 -23.70 1.93
C SER A 822 22.39 -25.20 1.92
N ALA A 823 21.51 -25.70 1.04
CA ALA A 823 21.29 -27.13 0.85
C ALA A 823 22.23 -27.77 -0.18
N GLY A 824 22.82 -26.97 -1.07
CA GLY A 824 23.79 -27.41 -2.08
C GLY A 824 25.26 -27.12 -1.74
N VAL A 825 25.55 -26.43 -0.63
CA VAL A 825 26.92 -26.12 -0.17
C VAL A 825 27.67 -27.41 0.18
N ARG A 826 28.78 -27.65 -0.52
CA ARG A 826 29.74 -28.74 -0.27
C ARG A 826 30.78 -28.30 0.77
N GLU A 827 31.63 -29.23 1.21
CA GLU A 827 32.74 -28.90 2.13
C GLU A 827 33.78 -27.99 1.47
N GLU A 828 34.02 -28.15 0.15
CA GLU A 828 34.90 -27.28 -0.63
C GLU A 828 34.38 -25.82 -0.78
N ASP A 829 33.06 -25.60 -0.70
CA ASP A 829 32.44 -24.26 -0.77
C ASP A 829 32.65 -23.43 0.51
N LYS A 830 33.17 -24.03 1.58
CA LYS A 830 33.53 -23.29 2.80
C LYS A 830 34.68 -22.33 2.50
N LEU A 831 34.54 -21.09 2.99
CA LEU A 831 35.46 -19.99 2.68
C LEU A 831 36.95 -20.40 2.77
N CYS A 832 37.40 -20.99 3.88
CA CYS A 832 38.80 -21.42 4.03
C CYS A 832 39.24 -22.47 3.01
N ASN A 833 38.42 -23.50 2.75
CA ASN A 833 38.74 -24.58 1.81
C ASN A 833 38.77 -24.03 0.38
N LYS A 834 37.85 -23.12 0.07
CA LYS A 834 37.79 -22.40 -1.20
C LYS A 834 38.98 -21.46 -1.40
N THR A 835 39.46 -20.80 -0.33
CA THR A 835 40.73 -20.05 -0.33
C THR A 835 41.90 -20.99 -0.64
N SER A 836 42.04 -22.10 0.09
CA SER A 836 43.15 -23.05 -0.12
C SER A 836 43.18 -23.62 -1.54
N SER A 837 42.02 -24.00 -2.09
CA SER A 837 41.92 -24.45 -3.48
C SER A 837 42.27 -23.33 -4.47
N ALA A 838 41.78 -22.10 -4.26
CA ALA A 838 42.13 -20.98 -5.13
C ALA A 838 43.61 -20.57 -5.03
N LEU A 839 44.28 -20.75 -3.88
CA LEU A 839 45.72 -20.57 -3.76
C LEU A 839 46.50 -21.63 -4.54
N ASP A 840 46.13 -22.92 -4.43
CA ASP A 840 46.75 -23.98 -5.26
C ASP A 840 46.57 -23.69 -6.76
N TYR A 841 45.35 -23.30 -7.19
CA TYR A 841 45.11 -22.91 -8.58
C TYR A 841 45.97 -21.72 -9.03
N LEU A 842 46.13 -20.69 -8.18
CA LEU A 842 46.91 -19.49 -8.50
C LEU A 842 48.42 -19.74 -8.56
N LEU A 843 48.95 -20.58 -7.67
CA LEU A 843 50.38 -20.85 -7.55
C LEU A 843 50.86 -21.92 -8.55
N ARG A 844 49.99 -22.87 -8.93
CA ARG A 844 50.37 -24.07 -9.71
C ARG A 844 50.03 -24.01 -11.19
N TYR A 845 48.95 -23.31 -11.58
CA TYR A 845 48.43 -23.37 -12.96
C TYR A 845 48.69 -22.08 -13.74
N LYS A 846 49.21 -22.22 -14.95
CA LYS A 846 49.53 -21.09 -15.85
C LYS A 846 48.36 -20.67 -16.77
N HIS A 847 47.25 -21.42 -16.80
CA HIS A 847 46.12 -21.12 -17.68
C HIS A 847 45.27 -19.96 -17.16
N PHE A 848 45.02 -19.00 -18.06
CA PHE A 848 44.36 -17.74 -17.75
C PHE A 848 42.96 -17.87 -17.12
N SER A 849 42.18 -18.87 -17.54
CA SER A 849 40.83 -19.14 -17.02
C SER A 849 40.84 -19.56 -15.55
N TYR A 850 41.71 -20.49 -15.17
CA TYR A 850 41.87 -20.95 -13.78
C TYR A 850 42.44 -19.84 -12.89
N ILE A 851 43.42 -19.07 -13.38
CA ILE A 851 43.96 -17.90 -12.67
C ILE A 851 42.86 -16.86 -12.40
N LEU A 852 42.05 -16.52 -13.40
CA LEU A 852 40.97 -15.54 -13.24
C LEU A 852 39.89 -16.02 -12.26
N GLU A 853 39.54 -17.30 -12.27
CA GLU A 853 38.57 -17.86 -11.32
C GLU A 853 39.14 -17.99 -9.90
N ALA A 854 40.42 -18.35 -9.76
CA ALA A 854 41.14 -18.30 -8.48
C ALA A 854 41.12 -16.89 -7.89
N LEU A 855 41.48 -15.86 -8.67
CA LEU A 855 41.50 -14.47 -8.22
C LEU A 855 40.12 -13.94 -7.79
N LYS A 856 39.03 -14.31 -8.48
CA LYS A 856 37.66 -13.98 -8.01
C LYS A 856 37.38 -14.56 -6.62
N ASN A 857 37.76 -15.82 -6.42
CA ASN A 857 37.51 -16.52 -5.16
C ASN A 857 38.40 -15.98 -4.03
N LEU A 858 39.65 -15.63 -4.32
CA LEU A 858 40.57 -14.96 -3.37
C LEU A 858 40.14 -13.52 -3.05
N GLU A 859 39.62 -12.76 -4.01
CA GLU A 859 39.02 -11.44 -3.75
C GLU A 859 37.89 -11.55 -2.73
N THR A 860 36.97 -12.50 -2.93
CA THR A 860 35.84 -12.68 -2.03
C THR A 860 36.27 -13.24 -0.66
N ALA A 861 37.29 -14.09 -0.61
CA ALA A 861 37.86 -14.58 0.64
C ALA A 861 38.53 -13.46 1.46
N THR A 862 39.46 -12.73 0.84
CA THR A 862 40.18 -11.61 1.47
C THR A 862 39.28 -10.43 1.81
N ARG A 863 38.12 -10.27 1.16
CA ARG A 863 37.12 -9.26 1.54
C ARG A 863 36.29 -9.64 2.77
N LEU A 864 36.19 -10.93 3.11
CA LEU A 864 35.25 -11.44 4.11
C LEU A 864 35.89 -11.99 5.40
N SER A 865 37.19 -12.32 5.40
CA SER A 865 37.87 -12.95 6.54
C SER A 865 39.32 -12.46 6.68
N PRO A 866 39.74 -11.93 7.85
CA PRO A 866 41.14 -11.59 8.10
C PRO A 866 42.05 -12.83 8.09
N GLU A 867 41.55 -13.99 8.52
CA GLU A 867 42.30 -15.26 8.51
C GLU A 867 42.58 -15.75 7.08
N CYS A 868 41.78 -15.33 6.09
CA CYS A 868 42.06 -15.58 4.68
C CYS A 868 43.08 -14.58 4.11
N CYS A 869 43.19 -13.36 4.66
CA CYS A 869 44.26 -12.42 4.33
C CYS A 869 45.62 -12.91 4.83
N GLU A 870 45.68 -13.34 6.10
CA GLU A 870 46.89 -13.92 6.71
C GLU A 870 47.37 -15.13 5.90
N ARG A 871 46.49 -16.10 5.63
CA ARG A 871 46.82 -17.31 4.85
C ARG A 871 47.27 -17.02 3.41
N LEU A 872 46.73 -15.99 2.76
CA LEU A 872 47.19 -15.60 1.41
C LEU A 872 48.62 -15.07 1.46
N VAL A 873 48.94 -14.23 2.44
CA VAL A 873 50.30 -13.72 2.66
C VAL A 873 51.27 -14.86 3.01
N GLU A 874 50.91 -15.74 3.93
CA GLU A 874 51.71 -16.93 4.32
C GLU A 874 52.03 -17.84 3.12
N SER A 875 51.15 -17.91 2.12
CA SER A 875 51.35 -18.72 0.91
C SER A 875 52.28 -18.10 -0.15
N GLY A 876 52.81 -16.89 0.08
CA GLY A 876 53.65 -16.17 -0.90
C GLY A 876 52.90 -15.66 -2.14
N ALA A 877 51.58 -15.81 -2.20
CA ALA A 877 50.76 -15.45 -3.35
C ALA A 877 50.77 -13.94 -3.68
N THR A 878 51.18 -13.06 -2.75
CA THR A 878 51.38 -11.63 -3.01
C THR A 878 52.37 -11.38 -4.15
N ASN A 879 53.49 -12.11 -4.17
CA ASN A 879 54.50 -12.00 -5.23
C ASN A 879 53.91 -12.40 -6.59
N VAL A 880 53.19 -13.52 -6.65
CA VAL A 880 52.53 -14.00 -7.88
C VAL A 880 51.47 -13.01 -8.36
N ILE A 881 50.71 -12.37 -7.46
CA ILE A 881 49.74 -11.33 -7.81
C ILE A 881 50.42 -10.10 -8.44
N PHE A 882 51.55 -9.64 -7.92
CA PHE A 882 52.32 -8.55 -8.53
C PHE A 882 52.93 -8.94 -9.88
N THR A 883 53.46 -10.16 -10.01
CA THR A 883 53.93 -10.70 -11.31
C THR A 883 52.80 -10.76 -12.34
N LEU A 884 51.60 -11.20 -11.95
CA LEU A 884 50.42 -11.18 -12.83
C LEU A 884 50.03 -9.76 -13.26
N ILE A 885 50.14 -8.75 -12.37
CA ILE A 885 49.90 -7.34 -12.74
C ILE A 885 50.91 -6.86 -13.78
N ARG A 886 52.20 -7.23 -13.65
CA ARG A 886 53.28 -6.88 -14.60
C ARG A 886 53.07 -7.54 -15.97
N CYS A 887 52.74 -8.84 -15.98
CA CYS A 887 52.55 -9.60 -17.22
C CYS A 887 51.22 -9.30 -17.94
N CYS A 888 50.17 -8.87 -17.23
CA CYS A 888 48.88 -8.58 -17.84
C CYS A 888 48.94 -7.35 -18.77
N ASN A 889 48.13 -7.35 -19.83
CA ASN A 889 48.05 -6.25 -20.81
C ASN A 889 46.71 -5.46 -20.75
N ARG A 890 46.43 -4.60 -21.74
CA ARG A 890 45.19 -3.79 -21.81
C ARG A 890 43.96 -4.55 -22.38
N SER A 891 44.06 -5.85 -22.66
CA SER A 891 42.94 -6.68 -23.13
C SER A 891 41.87 -6.86 -22.04
N VAL A 892 40.64 -7.23 -22.43
CA VAL A 892 39.53 -7.38 -21.47
C VAL A 892 39.80 -8.44 -20.40
N PRO A 893 40.31 -9.66 -20.72
CA PRO A 893 40.63 -10.64 -19.68
C PRO A 893 41.74 -10.16 -18.73
N CYS A 894 42.79 -9.51 -19.26
CA CYS A 894 43.88 -8.94 -18.46
C CYS A 894 43.41 -7.79 -17.56
N MET A 895 42.48 -6.93 -18.01
CA MET A 895 41.85 -5.93 -17.16
C MET A 895 41.06 -6.56 -16.02
N ASP A 896 40.37 -7.69 -16.25
CA ASP A 896 39.64 -8.39 -15.19
C ASP A 896 40.60 -9.02 -14.17
N VAL A 897 41.68 -9.68 -14.61
CA VAL A 897 42.76 -10.16 -13.72
C VAL A 897 43.34 -9.01 -12.89
N ILE A 898 43.75 -7.91 -13.52
CA ILE A 898 44.27 -6.71 -12.83
C ILE A 898 43.24 -6.17 -11.82
N THR A 899 41.95 -6.14 -12.17
CA THR A 899 40.89 -5.63 -11.28
C THR A 899 40.77 -6.47 -10.00
N PHE A 900 40.77 -7.81 -10.12
CA PHE A 900 40.72 -8.69 -8.96
C PHE A 900 42.03 -8.65 -8.16
N SER A 901 43.19 -8.63 -8.84
CA SER A 901 44.51 -8.50 -8.21
C SER A 901 44.63 -7.23 -7.36
N ILE A 902 44.33 -6.04 -7.90
CA ILE A 902 44.34 -4.79 -7.11
C ILE A 902 43.33 -4.87 -5.97
N GLN A 903 42.14 -5.46 -6.18
CA GLN A 903 41.14 -5.58 -5.12
C GLN A 903 41.61 -6.47 -3.97
N ILE A 904 42.29 -7.58 -4.27
CA ILE A 904 42.93 -8.45 -3.26
C ILE A 904 43.99 -7.65 -2.49
N LEU A 905 44.94 -7.01 -3.19
CA LEU A 905 45.98 -6.21 -2.54
C LEU A 905 45.38 -5.08 -1.68
N LEU A 906 44.32 -4.42 -2.14
CA LEU A 906 43.58 -3.41 -1.37
C LEU A 906 42.92 -4.01 -0.11
N ASN A 907 42.39 -5.23 -0.17
CA ASN A 907 41.81 -5.92 0.99
C ASN A 907 42.91 -6.27 2.02
N LEU A 908 44.08 -6.71 1.55
CA LEU A 908 45.26 -6.96 2.40
C LEU A 908 45.79 -5.67 3.03
N SER A 909 45.92 -4.57 2.27
CA SER A 909 46.42 -3.28 2.77
C SER A 909 45.43 -2.57 3.70
N LYS A 910 44.11 -2.81 3.57
CA LYS A 910 43.11 -2.37 4.55
C LYS A 910 43.29 -3.07 5.91
N TYR A 911 43.96 -4.22 5.98
CA TYR A 911 44.19 -4.95 7.21
C TYR A 911 45.62 -4.76 7.73
N HIS A 912 45.74 -4.16 8.91
CA HIS A 912 47.01 -3.67 9.46
C HIS A 912 48.11 -4.73 9.64
N LYS A 913 47.79 -6.03 9.74
CA LYS A 913 48.81 -7.09 9.80
C LYS A 913 49.38 -7.47 8.44
N THR A 914 48.61 -7.30 7.36
CA THR A 914 48.98 -7.78 6.01
C THR A 914 49.43 -6.67 5.08
N ILE A 915 49.33 -5.40 5.51
CA ILE A 915 49.77 -4.24 4.72
C ILE A 915 51.27 -4.24 4.43
N GLU A 916 52.09 -4.72 5.38
CA GLU A 916 53.55 -4.78 5.24
C GLU A 916 53.97 -5.76 4.13
N ALA A 917 53.43 -6.98 4.15
CA ALA A 917 53.68 -7.98 3.11
C ALA A 917 53.19 -7.59 1.70
N VAL A 918 52.42 -6.51 1.54
CA VAL A 918 52.10 -5.92 0.23
C VAL A 918 53.13 -4.86 -0.18
N PHE A 919 53.68 -4.12 0.79
CA PHE A 919 54.73 -3.12 0.56
C PHE A 919 56.09 -3.77 0.26
N SER A 920 56.48 -4.77 1.07
CA SER A 920 57.76 -5.48 0.98
C SER A 920 57.96 -6.35 -0.26
N VAL A 921 56.98 -6.41 -1.17
CA VAL A 921 57.18 -7.02 -2.49
C VAL A 921 58.07 -6.11 -3.32
N GLU A 922 59.14 -6.68 -3.90
CA GLU A 922 60.09 -5.96 -4.74
C GLU A 922 59.38 -5.15 -5.83
N ASN A 923 59.75 -3.88 -5.99
CA ASN A 923 59.20 -2.93 -6.97
C ASN A 923 57.65 -2.80 -6.92
N SER A 924 57.02 -3.04 -5.76
CA SER A 924 55.57 -2.97 -5.55
C SER A 924 54.99 -1.60 -5.95
N VAL A 925 55.58 -0.52 -5.44
CA VAL A 925 55.13 0.86 -5.67
C VAL A 925 55.34 1.29 -7.12
N GLU A 926 56.49 0.96 -7.72
CA GLU A 926 56.76 1.25 -9.13
C GLU A 926 55.75 0.56 -10.06
N THR A 927 55.46 -0.72 -9.78
CA THR A 927 54.46 -1.50 -10.52
C THR A 927 53.08 -0.86 -10.46
N LEU A 928 52.70 -0.27 -9.31
CA LEU A 928 51.44 0.46 -9.16
C LEU A 928 51.48 1.81 -9.89
N LEU A 929 52.62 2.52 -9.90
CA LEU A 929 52.79 3.76 -10.66
C LEU A 929 52.76 3.51 -12.19
N ASP A 930 53.27 2.37 -12.66
CA ASP A 930 53.14 1.94 -14.06
C ASP A 930 51.68 1.66 -14.40
N LEU A 931 50.96 1.01 -13.48
CA LEU A 931 49.54 0.70 -13.63
C LEU A 931 48.68 1.97 -13.70
N LEU A 932 48.98 2.97 -12.87
CA LEU A 932 48.35 4.30 -12.94
C LEU A 932 48.64 5.00 -14.26
N GLN A 933 49.90 5.05 -14.67
CA GLN A 933 50.33 5.61 -15.95
C GLN A 933 49.61 4.93 -17.14
N ARG A 934 49.40 3.62 -17.04
CA ARG A 934 48.76 2.79 -18.08
C ARG A 934 47.23 2.93 -18.14
N TYR A 935 46.54 3.16 -17.03
CA TYR A 935 45.08 3.14 -16.95
C TYR A 935 44.40 4.52 -16.84
N ARG A 936 45.16 5.61 -16.79
CA ARG A 936 44.67 7.02 -16.78
C ARG A 936 43.65 7.39 -17.88
N GLU A 937 43.74 6.74 -19.05
CA GLU A 937 43.21 7.30 -20.31
C GLU A 937 41.81 6.81 -20.72
N LYS A 938 41.32 5.66 -20.23
CA LYS A 938 40.21 4.95 -20.89
C LYS A 938 38.81 5.43 -20.48
N ALA A 939 38.28 6.43 -21.18
CA ALA A 939 36.86 6.78 -21.19
C ALA A 939 36.27 6.56 -22.60
N GLY A 940 35.66 5.40 -22.82
CA GLY A 940 34.95 5.03 -24.05
C GLY A 940 33.76 4.13 -23.71
N ASP A 941 32.64 4.37 -24.38
CA ASP A 941 31.26 4.24 -23.84
C ASP A 941 30.74 2.83 -23.47
N LYS A 942 31.60 1.81 -23.38
CA LYS A 942 31.23 0.46 -22.85
C LYS A 942 32.21 -0.16 -21.85
N VAL A 943 33.43 0.39 -21.69
CA VAL A 943 34.49 -0.20 -20.81
C VAL A 943 34.98 0.79 -19.73
N ALA A 944 34.45 2.02 -19.72
CA ALA A 944 34.86 3.10 -18.82
C ALA A 944 34.76 2.73 -17.33
N GLU A 945 33.71 2.01 -16.90
CA GLU A 945 33.53 1.63 -15.48
C GLU A 945 34.67 0.73 -14.96
N LYS A 946 35.12 -0.26 -15.74
CA LYS A 946 36.23 -1.14 -15.36
C LYS A 946 37.57 -0.40 -15.38
N GLY A 947 37.85 0.35 -16.45
CA GLY A 947 39.12 1.08 -16.58
C GLY A 947 39.32 2.17 -15.51
N GLY A 948 38.29 2.98 -15.27
CA GLY A 948 38.30 3.99 -14.20
C GLY A 948 38.38 3.36 -12.80
N SER A 949 37.75 2.19 -12.59
CA SER A 949 37.90 1.43 -11.35
C SER A 949 39.31 0.90 -11.11
N ILE A 950 40.07 0.54 -12.15
CA ILE A 950 41.46 0.09 -12.00
C ILE A 950 42.34 1.25 -11.52
N PHE A 951 42.27 2.41 -12.19
CA PHE A 951 43.05 3.60 -11.84
C PHE A 951 42.75 4.10 -10.42
N THR A 952 41.47 4.29 -10.08
CA THR A 952 41.07 4.76 -8.74
C THR A 952 41.51 3.80 -7.64
N LYS A 953 41.34 2.47 -7.83
CA LYS A 953 41.77 1.46 -6.85
C LYS A 953 43.29 1.36 -6.71
N ALA A 954 44.05 1.58 -7.79
CA ALA A 954 45.51 1.67 -7.72
C ALA A 954 45.95 2.92 -6.93
N CYS A 955 45.34 4.09 -7.17
CA CYS A 955 45.58 5.30 -6.36
C CYS A 955 45.29 5.04 -4.88
N PHE A 956 44.18 4.35 -4.58
CA PHE A 956 43.84 3.96 -3.21
C PHE A 956 44.86 3.04 -2.56
N LEU A 957 45.33 2.04 -3.29
CA LEU A 957 46.34 1.10 -2.79
C LEU A 957 47.65 1.84 -2.49
N VAL A 958 48.11 2.69 -3.40
CA VAL A 958 49.31 3.53 -3.19
C VAL A 958 49.12 4.44 -1.96
N ALA A 959 48.01 5.17 -1.84
CA ALA A 959 47.77 6.04 -0.69
C ALA A 959 47.67 5.28 0.65
N LEU A 960 47.15 4.04 0.67
CA LEU A 960 47.13 3.21 1.88
C LEU A 960 48.53 2.72 2.25
N LEU A 961 49.32 2.24 1.28
CA LEU A 961 50.69 1.76 1.53
C LEU A 961 51.60 2.88 2.05
N LEU A 962 51.40 4.11 1.57
CA LEU A 962 52.20 5.29 1.91
C LEU A 962 51.58 6.15 3.01
N GLN A 963 50.51 5.69 3.67
CA GLN A 963 49.95 6.37 4.85
C GLN A 963 50.93 6.39 6.03
N ASP A 964 51.85 5.42 6.08
CA ASP A 964 52.96 5.40 7.03
C ASP A 964 54.07 6.37 6.61
N LYS A 965 54.53 7.20 7.55
CA LYS A 965 55.53 8.25 7.29
C LYS A 965 56.89 7.69 6.85
N HIS A 966 57.30 6.53 7.36
CA HIS A 966 58.58 5.90 6.99
C HIS A 966 58.53 5.46 5.53
N ARG A 967 57.48 4.73 5.16
CA ARG A 967 57.27 4.24 3.78
C ARG A 967 57.13 5.37 2.77
N ALA A 968 56.44 6.46 3.16
CA ALA A 968 56.40 7.68 2.37
C ALA A 968 57.79 8.26 2.13
N GLN A 969 58.63 8.37 3.16
CA GLN A 969 60.00 8.88 3.05
C GLN A 969 60.91 7.96 2.20
N GLU A 970 60.76 6.63 2.30
CA GLU A 970 61.49 5.67 1.47
C GLU A 970 61.14 5.83 -0.02
N VAL A 971 59.85 5.90 -0.34
CA VAL A 971 59.38 6.07 -1.73
C VAL A 971 59.75 7.44 -2.31
N MET A 972 59.85 8.47 -1.48
CA MET A 972 60.30 9.81 -1.91
C MET A 972 61.79 9.87 -2.26
N LYS A 973 62.60 8.88 -1.82
CA LYS A 973 64.01 8.74 -2.23
C LYS A 973 64.18 8.05 -3.60
N LEU A 974 63.14 7.39 -4.11
CA LEU A 974 63.20 6.70 -5.40
C LEU A 974 63.25 7.71 -6.56
N PRO A 975 64.18 7.55 -7.53
CA PRO A 975 64.34 8.49 -8.62
C PRO A 975 63.08 8.59 -9.48
N LYS A 976 62.75 9.81 -9.94
CA LYS A 976 61.65 10.12 -10.87
C LYS A 976 60.22 9.84 -10.37
N VAL A 977 60.01 9.28 -9.16
CA VAL A 977 58.66 9.01 -8.62
C VAL A 977 57.80 10.28 -8.51
N LEU A 978 58.39 11.38 -8.04
CA LEU A 978 57.71 12.68 -7.94
C LEU A 978 57.23 13.20 -9.30
N ASP A 979 58.08 13.14 -10.32
CA ASP A 979 57.76 13.65 -11.65
C ASP A 979 56.72 12.77 -12.35
N ARG A 980 56.77 11.45 -12.11
CA ARG A 980 55.72 10.51 -12.54
C ARG A 980 54.37 10.86 -11.93
N ILE A 981 54.29 11.11 -10.61
CA ILE A 981 53.03 11.46 -9.93
C ILE A 981 52.51 12.83 -10.42
N ARG A 982 53.37 13.85 -10.52
CA ARG A 982 53.02 15.17 -11.09
C ARG A 982 52.52 15.06 -12.52
N SER A 983 53.15 14.24 -13.36
CA SER A 983 52.73 13.98 -14.74
C SER A 983 51.35 13.32 -14.80
N ILE A 984 51.13 12.25 -14.03
CA ILE A 984 49.84 11.56 -13.92
C ILE A 984 48.75 12.53 -13.44
N TYR A 985 49.02 13.37 -12.43
CA TYR A 985 48.08 14.38 -11.95
C TYR A 985 47.71 15.39 -13.05
N ARG A 986 48.71 16.03 -13.69
CA ARG A 986 48.48 17.03 -14.75
C ARG A 986 47.64 16.47 -15.90
N LEU A 987 47.92 15.23 -16.33
CA LEU A 987 47.16 14.56 -17.38
C LEU A 987 45.71 14.23 -16.93
N THR A 988 45.54 13.76 -15.70
CA THR A 988 44.21 13.45 -15.13
C THR A 988 43.36 14.72 -14.95
N ALA A 989 43.96 15.82 -14.49
CA ALA A 989 43.30 17.11 -14.32
C ALA A 989 42.86 17.73 -15.65
N ARG A 990 43.73 17.71 -16.68
CA ARG A 990 43.38 18.13 -18.05
C ARG A 990 42.18 17.34 -18.58
N LYS A 991 42.16 16.02 -18.40
CA LYS A 991 41.05 15.19 -18.84
C LYS A 991 39.76 15.45 -18.08
N HIS A 992 39.81 15.54 -16.75
CA HIS A 992 38.63 15.86 -15.94
C HIS A 992 38.01 17.21 -16.35
N LYS A 993 38.82 18.21 -16.71
CA LYS A 993 38.32 19.47 -17.27
C LYS A 993 37.54 19.25 -18.58
N MET A 994 38.10 18.52 -19.55
CA MET A 994 37.41 18.20 -20.82
C MET A 994 36.12 17.41 -20.62
N ASP A 995 36.11 16.40 -19.73
CA ASP A 995 34.92 15.58 -19.46
C ASP A 995 33.83 16.39 -18.74
N ALA A 996 34.20 17.34 -17.86
CA ALA A 996 33.28 18.28 -17.24
C ALA A 996 32.67 19.25 -18.26
N GLU A 997 33.48 19.82 -19.15
CA GLU A 997 33.01 20.68 -20.26
C GLU A 997 32.04 19.92 -21.18
N ARG A 998 32.39 18.70 -21.61
CA ARG A 998 31.52 17.82 -22.41
C ARG A 998 30.21 17.48 -21.69
N THR A 999 30.25 17.32 -20.36
CA THR A 999 29.05 17.06 -19.55
C THR A 999 28.17 18.30 -19.43
N ILE A 1000 28.75 19.49 -19.27
CA ILE A 1000 28.02 20.76 -19.26
C ILE A 1000 27.35 21.00 -20.62
N VAL A 1001 28.01 20.71 -21.74
CA VAL A 1001 27.41 20.78 -23.08
C VAL A 1001 26.23 19.81 -23.20
N LYS A 1002 26.40 18.53 -22.83
CA LYS A 1002 25.29 17.54 -22.82
C LYS A 1002 24.13 17.98 -21.91
N GLN A 1003 24.41 18.57 -20.75
CA GLN A 1003 23.37 19.07 -19.84
C GLN A 1003 22.64 20.29 -20.41
N LYS A 1004 23.35 21.23 -21.06
CA LYS A 1004 22.74 22.38 -21.76
C LYS A 1004 21.83 21.91 -22.91
N MET A 1005 22.25 20.90 -23.69
CA MET A 1005 21.43 20.30 -24.74
C MET A 1005 20.19 19.57 -24.19
N ASN A 1006 20.29 18.93 -23.03
CA ASN A 1006 19.14 18.23 -22.41
C ASN A 1006 18.18 19.18 -21.66
N ALA A 1007 18.68 20.32 -21.17
CA ALA A 1007 17.90 21.30 -20.41
C ALA A 1007 16.88 22.04 -21.30
N SER A 1008 17.16 22.24 -22.59
CA SER A 1008 16.22 22.85 -23.54
C SER A 1008 15.00 21.98 -23.83
N ILE A 1009 15.07 20.66 -23.58
CA ILE A 1009 14.02 19.70 -23.90
C ILE A 1009 13.09 19.43 -22.70
N ASN A 1010 13.62 19.32 -21.48
CA ASN A 1010 12.89 18.73 -20.34
C ASN A 1010 12.78 19.59 -19.05
N GLY A 1011 13.23 20.84 -19.04
CA GLY A 1011 12.77 21.85 -18.07
C GLY A 1011 12.99 21.56 -16.57
N SER A 1012 13.90 20.65 -16.19
CA SER A 1012 14.20 20.34 -14.79
C SER A 1012 15.69 20.53 -14.45
N PHE A 1013 15.99 21.47 -13.55
CA PHE A 1013 17.32 21.60 -12.95
C PHE A 1013 17.49 20.58 -11.82
N PHE A 1014 18.40 19.62 -11.98
CA PHE A 1014 18.90 18.81 -10.87
C PHE A 1014 20.08 19.52 -10.20
N VAL A 1015 19.94 19.84 -8.91
CA VAL A 1015 21.02 20.40 -8.09
C VAL A 1015 22.02 19.29 -7.75
N SER A 1016 23.31 19.55 -7.98
CA SER A 1016 24.39 18.64 -7.58
C SER A 1016 24.53 18.59 -6.06
N ALA A 1017 24.70 17.40 -5.50
CA ALA A 1017 24.78 17.22 -4.05
C ALA A 1017 26.09 17.78 -3.48
N THR A 1018 25.98 18.63 -2.46
CA THR A 1018 27.14 19.26 -1.79
C THR A 1018 28.04 18.20 -1.14
N PRO A 1019 29.36 18.18 -1.40
CA PRO A 1019 30.26 17.21 -0.79
C PRO A 1019 30.40 17.45 0.72
N ARG A 1020 30.08 16.44 1.54
CA ARG A 1020 30.39 16.50 2.97
C ARG A 1020 31.90 16.37 3.20
N LYS A 1021 32.50 17.37 3.83
CA LYS A 1021 33.87 17.29 4.37
C LYS A 1021 33.84 16.50 5.68
N SER A 1022 34.34 15.27 5.66
CA SER A 1022 34.67 14.48 6.85
C SER A 1022 35.91 13.64 6.53
N ARG A 1023 36.95 13.70 7.36
CA ARG A 1023 38.16 12.87 7.19
C ARG A 1023 37.77 11.38 7.30
N PRO A 1024 38.24 10.48 6.40
CA PRO A 1024 37.78 9.09 6.39
C PRO A 1024 38.48 8.22 7.43
N ALA A 1025 37.79 7.18 7.90
CA ALA A 1025 38.43 6.04 8.57
C ALA A 1025 38.49 4.86 7.61
N PHE A 1026 39.70 4.43 7.24
CA PHE A 1026 39.91 3.24 6.43
C PHE A 1026 39.74 1.99 7.30
N ALA A 1027 38.86 1.08 6.89
CA ALA A 1027 38.57 -0.15 7.64
C ALA A 1027 38.16 -1.29 6.69
N PRO A 1028 38.57 -2.54 6.96
CA PRO A 1028 38.17 -3.70 6.17
C PRO A 1028 36.65 -3.93 6.10
N ASP A 1029 36.22 -4.70 5.11
CA ASP A 1029 34.80 -4.92 4.82
C ASP A 1029 34.04 -5.64 5.95
N TRP A 1030 34.71 -6.54 6.69
CA TRP A 1030 34.17 -7.20 7.89
C TRP A 1030 33.93 -6.27 9.09
N VAL A 1031 34.53 -5.08 9.14
CA VAL A 1031 34.36 -4.12 10.25
C VAL A 1031 33.08 -3.30 10.04
N LEU A 1032 31.95 -3.68 10.66
CA LEU A 1032 30.63 -3.08 10.44
C LEU A 1032 30.40 -1.69 11.10
N ARG A 1033 31.25 -0.69 10.81
CA ARG A 1033 31.03 0.72 11.18
C ARG A 1033 30.18 1.46 10.12
N LYS A 1034 29.49 2.55 10.52
CA LYS A 1034 28.65 3.38 9.63
C LYS A 1034 29.44 4.42 8.84
N ASP A 1035 30.67 4.63 9.25
CA ASP A 1035 31.55 5.76 8.93
C ASP A 1035 32.53 5.41 7.79
N LYS A 1036 32.25 4.31 7.07
CA LYS A 1036 33.06 3.83 5.94
C LYS A 1036 33.05 4.82 4.78
N LEU A 1037 34.25 5.07 4.25
CA LEU A 1037 34.42 5.62 2.91
C LEU A 1037 33.71 4.71 1.89
N LYS A 1038 32.92 5.29 0.99
CA LYS A 1038 32.56 4.65 -0.28
C LYS A 1038 33.70 4.90 -1.26
N ASP A 1039 34.10 3.89 -2.02
CA ASP A 1039 35.14 4.02 -3.05
C ASP A 1039 35.00 5.33 -3.83
N ILE A 1040 36.06 6.15 -3.86
CA ILE A 1040 36.08 7.41 -4.61
C ILE A 1040 36.11 7.01 -6.09
N VAL A 1041 34.98 7.23 -6.76
CA VAL A 1041 34.79 6.92 -8.18
C VAL A 1041 35.48 7.96 -9.07
N ASP A 1042 35.80 9.14 -8.52
CA ASP A 1042 36.46 10.24 -9.21
C ASP A 1042 37.99 10.04 -9.33
N PRO A 1043 38.54 9.87 -10.56
CA PRO A 1043 39.98 9.71 -10.78
C PRO A 1043 40.82 10.89 -10.30
N LEU A 1044 40.33 12.13 -10.45
CA LEU A 1044 41.10 13.33 -10.10
C LEU A 1044 41.29 13.41 -8.58
N ARG A 1045 40.21 13.21 -7.83
CA ARG A 1045 40.27 13.15 -6.36
C ARG A 1045 41.08 11.97 -5.84
N ALA A 1046 41.09 10.84 -6.56
CA ALA A 1046 41.90 9.68 -6.18
C ALA A 1046 43.41 9.95 -6.31
N ILE A 1047 43.87 10.63 -7.37
CA ILE A 1047 45.29 11.00 -7.50
C ILE A 1047 45.68 12.17 -6.59
N GLN A 1048 44.77 13.11 -6.31
CA GLN A 1048 44.99 14.16 -5.30
C GLN A 1048 45.28 13.57 -3.92
N MET A 1049 44.52 12.56 -3.50
CA MET A 1049 44.72 11.87 -2.23
C MET A 1049 46.11 11.20 -2.13
N VAL A 1050 46.66 10.65 -3.23
CA VAL A 1050 48.03 10.11 -3.25
C VAL A 1050 49.05 11.22 -2.99
N ALA A 1051 48.89 12.37 -3.63
CA ALA A 1051 49.79 13.50 -3.44
C ALA A 1051 49.66 14.16 -2.07
N GLU A 1052 48.44 14.31 -1.54
CA GLU A 1052 48.18 14.73 -0.15
C GLU A 1052 48.89 13.82 0.85
N THR A 1053 48.86 12.50 0.63
CA THR A 1053 49.53 11.50 1.48
C THR A 1053 51.05 11.67 1.46
N LEU A 1054 51.62 11.94 0.29
CA LEU A 1054 53.06 12.22 0.10
C LEU A 1054 53.45 13.68 0.39
N SER A 1055 52.51 14.54 0.82
CA SER A 1055 52.72 15.99 1.03
C SER A 1055 53.29 16.73 -0.20
N ILE A 1056 52.95 16.26 -1.40
CA ILE A 1056 53.38 16.86 -2.68
C ILE A 1056 52.48 18.06 -3.00
N VAL A 1057 53.09 19.22 -3.22
CA VAL A 1057 52.40 20.38 -3.83
C VAL A 1057 52.19 20.08 -5.32
N LEU A 1058 50.92 20.11 -5.76
CA LEU A 1058 50.44 19.64 -7.06
C LEU A 1058 50.13 20.75 -8.07
#